data_AF-A0A486XKI6-F1
#
_entry.id   AF-A0A486XKI6-F1
#
_cell.length_a   1.000
_cell.length_b   1.000
_cell.length_c   1.000
_cell.angle_alpha   90.00
_cell.angle_beta   90.00
_cell.angle_gamma   90.00
#
_symmetry.space_group_name_H-M   'P 1'
#
loop_
_entity.id
_entity.type
_entity.pdbx_description
1 polymer ?
#
loop_
_entity_poly.entity_id
_entity_poly.type
_entity_poly.pdbx_seq_one_letter_code
_entity_poly.pdbx_strand_id
1 'polypeptide(L)'
;MKIFRSAYTVFILSFVFGICSAKAAVDIAAAPLQTGTAVAPNIYYVLDDSRSMQWEVMPDEYVYIGSSIYGQLFPYKSGLYNNSENRFSSYIPRFSDDNIHNVIKRSSQVNKIFYDPKSTYVPWVKADGSSFGNISPTAALWDPATPSVGSINLTTQQSYNLWYRHSSNLNSRKEDTNSLNYWPMTFFVYKGTGSELAISSYHGYQIQGSTAKKKDMNGGSWTTITSFSWSTGTSTINRSVTEERQNFANWFSYYRSRISAARAGTSIAFSELIDDYRIGFTTLATSKNSSNTKEIPLPSLANIEKGTFTGGNKTSWYDLLFSVKMNNPSGTPLRNSLKWAGDEYSKTGSTGPWGPGDSLDQISCRQSFTILTTDGYYNGGSPSVGNSDNTPGDLIEHPSGETDRHYKYVPADPYQDSHSNTLADVAMEYWKNDLRPNLDNNVPVSSANPAFWQHMVTYGVSIGVKGNKDPAVDEPGSWAAPQGSNGAKIDDLWHAAINGRGEFIPASKPDEFTSALSTALSSISERVGTASNLAGSTITLESGTGVFQGKFDSRDWSGDVVAIDPDDSSSQSWSAAQKLKTRDPSSRAIYYASSATEAKVFNTANISSGVLSADTVNYLRGDQTKEQRNGGSFRNRTSVLGDIANSNPLLVEGVVNRLYENYSWGSGYESYFNSMRDRPATLYVGANDGMLHAFNATTGDERFAFIPKAVIPSVAELAKPDYIHRYFVDGSPVVADIKTTSWKTVLLGSLGRGGNTLFALDVTDPTSFNTSKFMWEQSYAALGQTTSKPLVARLKDGKWVAVIGYGYNNTRSTRGGLLVIDIVNNGNVLWQIDLPASVATDNGIGQIEGWDADGDGNLDWVFGGDLHGNIWKFDLSVTDPQTNGVAYGGTPLFKAVSAGGVKQPVTGGVTLAKHPKTGELWLYFGTGKMLSDADPINTEQQSWYGIKDGSPITDRNSQLIKRDMYNATSEDRVIEDAPLDDMATKRGWVIDLADSRERIIETPQIRSVNLGYTRGTGLVVASQVPNSDFCNPASDGWVMAINPFTGGRLVVHYFDRSGDGLFDEGDSVTDPVSGEDGVVSGVKFDGMSGDALIIREELITTGGPDDTNLININSGVVSGRVSWREMSN
;
A
#
# COMPACT_ATOMS: atom_id res chain seq x y z
N MET A 1 -49.20 -15.77 -42.93
CA MET A 1 -49.80 -14.42 -42.88
C MET A 1 -50.83 -14.44 -41.75
N LYS A 2 -50.64 -13.94 -40.53
CA LYS A 2 -49.67 -13.06 -39.85
C LYS A 2 -49.69 -13.48 -38.34
N ILE A 3 -48.59 -13.96 -37.71
CA ILE A 3 -47.53 -13.23 -36.96
C ILE A 3 -48.10 -12.50 -35.72
N PHE A 4 -47.70 -12.69 -34.44
CA PHE A 4 -46.69 -13.49 -33.73
C PHE A 4 -46.97 -13.41 -32.20
N ARG A 5 -46.39 -14.35 -31.42
CA ARG A 5 -46.07 -14.35 -29.96
C ARG A 5 -46.85 -15.36 -29.09
N SER A 6 -46.27 -16.54 -28.97
CA SER A 6 -46.42 -17.47 -27.84
C SER A 6 -45.05 -18.06 -27.50
N ALA A 7 -44.76 -18.17 -26.20
CA ALA A 7 -44.19 -19.35 -25.51
C ALA A 7 -43.18 -18.98 -24.38
N TYR A 8 -43.75 -18.67 -23.21
CA TYR A 8 -43.41 -19.29 -21.92
C TYR A 8 -43.56 -20.82 -22.07
N THR A 9 -42.78 -21.77 -21.55
CA THR A 9 -41.78 -21.90 -20.49
C THR A 9 -41.22 -23.32 -20.66
N VAL A 10 -39.90 -23.58 -20.57
CA VAL A 10 -39.31 -24.87 -20.12
C VAL A 10 -37.81 -24.65 -19.82
N PHE A 11 -37.45 -24.93 -18.56
CA PHE A 11 -36.13 -25.29 -18.01
C PHE A 11 -35.14 -24.23 -17.52
N ILE A 12 -35.29 -23.96 -16.21
CA ILE A 12 -34.24 -23.63 -15.24
C ILE A 12 -33.29 -24.83 -15.11
N LEU A 13 -32.01 -24.69 -15.45
CA LEU A 13 -30.86 -25.15 -14.64
C LEU A 13 -29.54 -24.68 -15.29
N SER A 14 -28.71 -24.02 -14.47
CA SER A 14 -27.28 -23.73 -14.70
C SER A 14 -26.92 -22.45 -15.49
N PHE A 15 -27.32 -21.30 -14.95
CA PHE A 15 -26.59 -20.02 -15.11
C PHE A 15 -26.23 -19.51 -13.71
N VAL A 16 -25.07 -19.94 -13.19
CA VAL A 16 -24.41 -19.31 -12.04
C VAL A 16 -22.91 -19.30 -12.34
N PHE A 17 -22.48 -18.34 -13.16
CA PHE A 17 -21.15 -17.77 -13.00
C PHE A 17 -21.37 -16.37 -12.49
N GLY A 18 -21.09 -16.19 -11.20
CA GLY A 18 -21.25 -14.93 -10.50
C GLY A 18 -20.42 -13.86 -11.17
N ILE A 19 -21.10 -12.81 -11.61
CA ILE A 19 -20.49 -11.51 -11.82
C ILE A 19 -20.09 -11.05 -10.42
N CYS A 20 -18.81 -11.25 -10.06
CA CYS A 20 -18.24 -10.51 -8.94
C CYS A 20 -18.22 -9.05 -9.39
N SER A 21 -19.20 -8.27 -8.96
CA SER A 21 -19.08 -6.82 -8.99
C SER A 21 -17.86 -6.48 -8.12
N ALA A 22 -16.84 -5.87 -8.70
CA ALA A 22 -15.75 -5.29 -7.93
C ALA A 22 -16.39 -4.35 -6.89
N LYS A 23 -16.25 -4.68 -5.61
CA LYS A 23 -16.75 -3.84 -4.51
C LYS A 23 -15.90 -2.55 -4.53
N ALA A 24 -16.54 -1.38 -4.56
CA ALA A 24 -15.85 -0.10 -4.42
C ALA A 24 -15.21 -0.02 -3.02
N ALA A 25 -13.90 -0.20 -2.95
CA ALA A 25 -13.12 -0.07 -1.73
C ALA A 25 -12.71 1.40 -1.52
N VAL A 26 -12.64 1.82 -0.26
CA VAL A 26 -12.04 3.10 0.13
C VAL A 26 -10.53 2.97 -0.06
N ASP A 27 -9.91 3.95 -0.71
CA ASP A 27 -8.46 4.00 -0.83
C ASP A 27 -7.83 4.33 0.54
N ILE A 28 -6.86 3.52 0.98
CA ILE A 28 -6.19 3.65 2.27
C ILE A 28 -4.69 3.40 2.07
N ALA A 29 -3.87 4.36 2.47
CA ALA A 29 -2.42 4.29 2.31
C ALA A 29 -1.80 3.13 3.09
N ALA A 30 -0.84 2.45 2.47
CA ALA A 30 -0.11 1.31 3.05
C ALA A 30 1.04 1.75 4.00
N ALA A 31 1.39 3.04 3.97
CA ALA A 31 2.37 3.68 4.84
C ALA A 31 1.71 4.86 5.60
N PRO A 32 2.32 5.37 6.69
CA PRO A 32 1.76 6.49 7.46
C PRO A 32 1.75 7.75 6.62
N LEU A 33 0.63 8.48 6.48
CA LEU A 33 0.55 9.65 5.58
C LEU A 33 1.48 10.81 5.99
N GLN A 34 1.98 10.80 7.22
CA GLN A 34 2.99 11.72 7.75
C GLN A 34 4.34 11.59 7.02
N THR A 35 4.53 10.50 6.30
CA THR A 35 5.67 10.27 5.40
C THR A 35 5.61 11.13 4.14
N GLY A 36 4.43 11.65 3.78
CA GLY A 36 4.20 12.37 2.53
C GLY A 36 3.52 11.52 1.48
N THR A 37 2.88 12.21 0.55
CA THR A 37 2.21 11.56 -0.57
C THR A 37 3.28 11.05 -1.52
N ALA A 38 3.32 9.74 -1.75
CA ALA A 38 4.28 9.16 -2.68
C ALA A 38 4.10 9.81 -4.06
N VAL A 39 5.08 10.62 -4.47
CA VAL A 39 5.03 11.29 -5.78
C VAL A 39 4.99 10.24 -6.86
N ALA A 40 3.94 10.27 -7.69
CA ALA A 40 3.79 9.35 -8.82
C ALA A 40 5.11 9.23 -9.61
N PRO A 41 5.75 8.06 -9.65
CA PRO A 41 7.06 7.93 -10.25
C PRO A 41 6.95 8.01 -11.78
N ASN A 42 8.06 8.35 -12.43
CA ASN A 42 8.16 8.24 -13.88
C ASN A 42 8.65 6.85 -14.27
N ILE A 43 7.98 6.20 -15.22
CA ILE A 43 8.41 4.93 -15.80
C ILE A 43 8.48 5.09 -17.32
N TYR A 44 9.65 4.87 -17.93
CA TYR A 44 9.75 4.62 -19.37
C TYR A 44 9.79 3.12 -19.64
N TYR A 45 8.77 2.62 -20.33
CA TYR A 45 8.76 1.26 -20.87
C TYR A 45 9.32 1.25 -22.29
N VAL A 46 10.43 0.52 -22.50
CA VAL A 46 11.11 0.39 -23.79
C VAL A 46 10.87 -0.99 -24.37
N LEU A 47 10.01 -1.08 -25.40
CA LEU A 47 9.68 -2.33 -26.08
C LEU A 47 10.65 -2.65 -27.22
N ASP A 48 11.10 -3.91 -27.30
CA ASP A 48 11.85 -4.43 -28.45
C ASP A 48 10.95 -4.51 -29.70
N ASP A 49 11.32 -3.78 -30.75
CA ASP A 49 10.66 -3.79 -32.06
C ASP A 49 11.55 -4.31 -33.20
N SER A 50 12.62 -5.00 -32.82
CA SER A 50 13.53 -5.65 -33.76
C SER A 50 12.83 -6.76 -34.55
N ARG A 51 13.42 -7.14 -35.68
CA ARG A 51 12.81 -8.15 -36.57
C ARG A 51 12.80 -9.56 -35.97
N SER A 52 13.66 -9.87 -35.00
CA SER A 52 13.66 -11.16 -34.29
C SER A 52 12.38 -11.41 -33.51
N MET A 53 11.71 -10.34 -33.09
CA MET A 53 10.43 -10.40 -32.38
C MET A 53 9.30 -11.10 -33.17
N GLN A 54 9.46 -11.27 -34.48
CA GLN A 54 8.49 -12.00 -35.34
C GLN A 54 8.67 -13.53 -35.33
N TRP A 55 9.73 -14.05 -34.71
CA TRP A 55 10.04 -15.47 -34.76
C TRP A 55 9.13 -16.29 -33.85
N GLU A 56 8.82 -17.51 -34.31
CA GLU A 56 8.05 -18.53 -33.59
C GLU A 56 8.99 -19.60 -33.00
N VAL A 57 10.30 -19.33 -32.99
CA VAL A 57 11.37 -20.22 -32.52
C VAL A 57 12.33 -19.48 -31.60
N MET A 58 12.64 -20.09 -30.46
CA MET A 58 13.52 -19.56 -29.42
C MET A 58 14.15 -20.74 -28.64
N PRO A 59 15.49 -20.83 -28.49
CA PRO A 59 16.51 -19.79 -28.73
C PRO A 59 16.93 -19.60 -30.21
N ASP A 60 17.71 -18.56 -30.46
CA ASP A 60 18.16 -18.11 -31.80
C ASP A 60 18.91 -19.18 -32.61
N GLU A 61 19.66 -20.06 -31.95
CA GLU A 61 20.43 -21.12 -32.61
C GLU A 61 19.58 -22.05 -33.48
N TYR A 62 18.30 -22.25 -33.16
CA TYR A 62 17.37 -23.08 -33.95
C TYR A 62 16.63 -22.30 -35.04
N VAL A 63 16.80 -20.99 -35.12
CA VAL A 63 16.23 -20.14 -36.16
C VAL A 63 17.04 -20.25 -37.46
N TYR A 64 18.37 -20.36 -37.35
CA TYR A 64 19.28 -20.38 -38.50
C TYR A 64 19.51 -21.79 -39.04
N ILE A 65 19.45 -21.96 -40.36
CA ILE A 65 19.89 -23.18 -41.07
C ILE A 65 20.87 -22.75 -42.16
N GLY A 66 22.16 -22.88 -41.90
CA GLY A 66 23.20 -22.21 -42.68
C GLY A 66 23.11 -20.68 -42.50
N SER A 67 23.19 -19.91 -43.59
CA SER A 67 23.03 -18.45 -43.56
C SER A 67 21.58 -17.96 -43.68
N SER A 68 20.61 -18.87 -43.74
CA SER A 68 19.20 -18.58 -44.01
C SER A 68 18.35 -18.66 -42.73
N ILE A 69 17.34 -17.79 -42.64
CA ILE A 69 16.46 -17.63 -41.46
C ILE A 69 15.17 -18.45 -41.65
N TYR A 70 14.97 -19.46 -40.80
CA TYR A 70 13.80 -20.37 -40.76
C TYR A 70 13.06 -20.28 -39.42
N GLY A 71 12.72 -19.05 -39.01
CA GLY A 71 12.08 -18.76 -37.73
C GLY A 71 10.55 -18.94 -37.68
N GLN A 72 9.92 -19.40 -38.77
CA GLN A 72 8.47 -19.63 -38.84
C GLN A 72 8.14 -21.13 -38.76
N LEU A 73 7.13 -21.47 -37.96
CA LEU A 73 6.58 -22.82 -37.83
C LEU A 73 5.18 -22.93 -38.44
N PHE A 74 4.50 -21.81 -38.66
CA PHE A 74 3.23 -21.76 -39.37
C PHE A 74 3.33 -20.93 -40.66
N PRO A 75 2.43 -21.13 -41.63
CA PRO A 75 2.46 -20.39 -42.89
C PRO A 75 2.43 -18.88 -42.66
N TYR A 76 3.38 -18.17 -43.28
CA TYR A 76 3.45 -16.72 -43.21
C TYR A 76 2.18 -16.06 -43.80
N LYS A 77 1.67 -15.03 -43.11
CA LYS A 77 0.57 -14.17 -43.58
C LYS A 77 1.08 -12.75 -43.78
N SER A 78 0.83 -12.20 -44.96
CA SER A 78 1.14 -10.79 -45.24
C SER A 78 0.39 -9.88 -44.27
N GLY A 79 1.08 -8.87 -43.72
CA GLY A 79 0.50 -7.92 -42.77
C GLY A 79 0.42 -8.39 -41.31
N LEU A 80 0.81 -9.63 -40.99
CA LEU A 80 0.67 -10.22 -39.65
C LEU A 80 1.31 -9.42 -38.51
N TYR A 81 2.47 -8.81 -38.76
CA TYR A 81 3.17 -7.97 -37.77
C TYR A 81 3.22 -6.52 -38.22
N ASN A 82 2.20 -6.09 -38.98
CA ASN A 82 2.05 -4.75 -39.53
C ASN A 82 3.25 -4.29 -40.38
N ASN A 83 3.93 -5.22 -41.06
CA ASN A 83 5.05 -4.96 -41.97
C ASN A 83 4.68 -5.23 -43.45
N SER A 84 5.40 -4.58 -44.37
CA SER A 84 5.19 -4.68 -45.82
C SER A 84 6.18 -5.62 -46.53
N GLU A 85 7.19 -6.15 -45.83
CA GLU A 85 8.26 -6.98 -46.41
C GLU A 85 8.44 -8.28 -45.63
N ASN A 86 8.25 -9.43 -46.30
CA ASN A 86 8.70 -10.73 -45.77
C ASN A 86 10.14 -11.00 -46.24
N ARG A 87 11.11 -10.93 -45.31
CA ARG A 87 12.51 -11.32 -45.57
C ARG A 87 12.89 -12.68 -44.98
N PHE A 88 11.91 -13.41 -44.45
CA PHE A 88 12.11 -14.76 -43.92
C PHE A 88 11.75 -15.81 -44.97
N SER A 89 12.33 -17.00 -44.83
CA SER A 89 11.92 -18.13 -45.65
C SER A 89 10.45 -18.46 -45.40
N SER A 90 9.65 -18.52 -46.46
CA SER A 90 8.25 -18.99 -46.37
C SER A 90 8.15 -20.50 -46.10
N TYR A 91 9.25 -21.24 -46.15
CA TYR A 91 9.27 -22.67 -45.90
C TYR A 91 9.16 -22.97 -44.40
N ILE A 92 8.26 -23.88 -44.02
CA ILE A 92 8.07 -24.34 -42.63
C ILE A 92 8.44 -25.83 -42.47
N PRO A 93 8.76 -26.33 -41.26
CA PRO A 93 9.06 -27.76 -41.08
C PRO A 93 7.87 -28.62 -41.50
N ARG A 94 8.13 -29.57 -42.41
CA ARG A 94 7.16 -30.60 -42.80
C ARG A 94 6.67 -31.36 -41.57
N PHE A 95 5.35 -31.56 -41.42
CA PHE A 95 4.72 -32.23 -40.27
C PHE A 95 4.93 -33.77 -40.23
N SER A 96 5.94 -34.30 -40.92
CA SER A 96 6.22 -35.74 -40.90
C SER A 96 6.98 -36.14 -39.62
N ASP A 97 6.68 -37.35 -39.13
CA ASP A 97 7.25 -37.89 -37.88
C ASP A 97 8.76 -38.14 -37.98
N ASP A 98 9.29 -38.31 -39.19
CA ASP A 98 10.71 -38.50 -39.49
C ASP A 98 11.50 -37.19 -39.63
N ASN A 99 10.83 -36.03 -39.55
CA ASN A 99 11.47 -34.73 -39.69
C ASN A 99 11.91 -34.19 -38.32
N ILE A 100 13.22 -34.13 -38.09
CA ILE A 100 13.79 -33.64 -36.83
C ILE A 100 13.33 -32.20 -36.51
N HIS A 101 13.21 -31.35 -37.52
CA HIS A 101 12.76 -29.97 -37.35
C HIS A 101 11.31 -29.86 -36.87
N ASN A 102 10.46 -30.82 -37.23
CA ASN A 102 9.07 -30.87 -36.77
C ASN A 102 8.99 -31.23 -35.29
N VAL A 103 9.69 -32.29 -34.90
CA VAL A 103 9.62 -32.84 -33.55
C VAL A 103 10.27 -31.89 -32.55
N ILE A 104 11.48 -31.42 -32.85
CA ILE A 104 12.27 -30.63 -31.93
C ILE A 104 11.75 -29.19 -31.82
N LYS A 105 11.46 -28.52 -32.95
CA LYS A 105 11.01 -27.11 -32.91
C LYS A 105 9.55 -26.93 -32.47
N ARG A 106 8.73 -27.99 -32.47
CA ARG A 106 7.35 -27.98 -31.92
C ARG A 106 7.27 -28.62 -30.53
N SER A 107 8.36 -28.55 -29.77
CA SER A 107 8.41 -28.92 -28.36
C SER A 107 8.86 -27.75 -27.50
N SER A 108 8.13 -27.46 -26.42
CA SER A 108 8.50 -26.46 -25.41
C SER A 108 9.81 -26.77 -24.69
N GLN A 109 10.32 -28.00 -24.79
CA GLN A 109 11.62 -28.37 -24.23
C GLN A 109 12.76 -27.65 -24.96
N VAL A 110 12.72 -27.58 -26.29
CA VAL A 110 13.80 -26.99 -27.09
C VAL A 110 13.38 -25.61 -27.62
N ASN A 111 12.17 -25.51 -28.17
CA ASN A 111 11.59 -24.23 -28.58
C ASN A 111 10.73 -23.65 -27.45
N LYS A 112 11.32 -22.83 -26.59
CA LYS A 112 10.70 -22.36 -25.34
C LYS A 112 9.45 -21.50 -25.54
N ILE A 113 9.24 -20.91 -26.71
CA ILE A 113 8.03 -20.14 -27.03
C ILE A 113 6.92 -21.00 -27.66
N PHE A 114 7.23 -22.24 -28.06
CA PHE A 114 6.21 -23.16 -28.55
C PHE A 114 5.25 -23.58 -27.44
N TYR A 115 4.08 -24.08 -27.84
CA TYR A 115 3.05 -24.55 -26.93
C TYR A 115 3.61 -25.51 -25.87
N ASP A 116 3.58 -25.08 -24.60
CA ASP A 116 3.85 -25.89 -23.44
C ASP A 116 2.51 -26.37 -22.86
N PRO A 117 2.15 -27.65 -23.00
CA PRO A 117 0.92 -28.16 -22.43
C PRO A 117 0.89 -28.05 -20.88
N LYS A 118 2.04 -27.85 -20.25
CA LYS A 118 2.15 -27.63 -18.80
C LYS A 118 1.81 -26.20 -18.37
N SER A 119 1.62 -25.28 -19.31
CA SER A 119 1.21 -23.89 -19.04
C SER A 119 -0.26 -23.66 -19.45
N THR A 120 -0.91 -22.69 -18.80
CA THR A 120 -2.27 -22.23 -19.16
C THR A 120 -2.16 -20.85 -19.78
N TYR A 121 -2.67 -20.69 -21.00
CA TYR A 121 -2.54 -19.47 -21.78
C TYR A 121 -3.81 -18.61 -21.68
N VAL A 122 -3.68 -17.47 -21.00
CA VAL A 122 -4.76 -16.49 -20.80
C VAL A 122 -4.80 -15.46 -21.93
N PRO A 123 -5.98 -14.95 -22.33
CA PRO A 123 -6.06 -13.90 -23.35
C PRO A 123 -5.36 -12.61 -22.93
N TRP A 124 -4.98 -11.78 -23.92
CA TRP A 124 -4.51 -10.40 -23.67
C TRP A 124 -5.57 -9.59 -22.92
N VAL A 125 -5.12 -8.50 -22.28
CA VAL A 125 -5.96 -7.58 -21.50
C VAL A 125 -6.01 -6.22 -22.20
N LYS A 126 -7.15 -5.54 -22.14
CA LYS A 126 -7.36 -4.18 -22.67
C LYS A 126 -7.09 -3.13 -21.59
N ALA A 127 -7.05 -1.86 -21.99
CA ALA A 127 -6.82 -0.73 -21.07
C ALA A 127 -7.80 -0.67 -19.88
N ASP A 128 -9.03 -1.13 -20.08
CA ASP A 128 -10.09 -1.19 -19.06
C ASP A 128 -10.02 -2.44 -18.15
N GLY A 129 -8.95 -3.24 -18.26
CA GLY A 129 -8.78 -4.49 -17.54
C GLY A 129 -9.60 -5.65 -18.09
N SER A 130 -10.42 -5.43 -19.12
CA SER A 130 -11.23 -6.49 -19.72
C SER A 130 -10.40 -7.41 -20.62
N SER A 131 -10.77 -8.68 -20.67
CA SER A 131 -10.13 -9.68 -21.51
C SER A 131 -10.45 -9.49 -23.00
N PHE A 132 -9.50 -9.81 -23.88
CA PHE A 132 -9.76 -10.01 -25.32
C PHE A 132 -10.63 -11.25 -25.62
N GLY A 133 -10.84 -12.11 -24.62
CA GLY A 133 -11.67 -13.31 -24.72
C GLY A 133 -10.95 -14.52 -25.31
N ASN A 134 -11.52 -15.69 -25.08
CA ASN A 134 -10.99 -16.95 -25.61
C ASN A 134 -11.08 -17.00 -27.14
N ILE A 135 -10.03 -17.52 -27.78
CA ILE A 135 -9.99 -17.64 -29.24
C ILE A 135 -10.82 -18.84 -29.69
N SER A 136 -11.65 -18.65 -30.72
CA SER A 136 -12.36 -19.76 -31.35
C SER A 136 -11.37 -20.74 -32.02
N PRO A 137 -11.30 -22.03 -31.63
CA PRO A 137 -10.39 -22.99 -32.26
C PRO A 137 -10.70 -23.25 -33.75
N THR A 138 -11.94 -23.01 -34.18
CA THR A 138 -12.37 -23.17 -35.59
C THR A 138 -12.09 -21.95 -36.45
N ALA A 139 -11.75 -20.81 -35.84
CA ALA A 139 -11.43 -19.56 -36.50
C ALA A 139 -10.39 -18.78 -35.69
N ALA A 140 -9.24 -19.41 -35.43
CA ALA A 140 -8.20 -18.81 -34.61
C ALA A 140 -7.53 -17.65 -35.36
N LEU A 141 -7.59 -16.45 -34.80
CA LEU A 141 -7.00 -15.25 -35.39
C LEU A 141 -5.48 -15.37 -35.42
N TRP A 142 -4.84 -14.85 -36.46
CA TRP A 142 -3.38 -14.83 -36.52
C TRP A 142 -2.76 -13.78 -35.59
N ASP A 143 -3.41 -12.62 -35.47
CA ASP A 143 -3.14 -11.54 -34.52
C ASP A 143 -4.48 -10.96 -34.03
N PRO A 144 -4.80 -11.06 -32.73
CA PRO A 144 -6.01 -10.48 -32.14
C PRO A 144 -6.13 -8.96 -32.28
N ALA A 145 -5.01 -8.23 -32.35
CA ALA A 145 -5.01 -6.77 -32.56
C ALA A 145 -5.26 -6.39 -34.02
N THR A 146 -5.07 -7.32 -34.96
CA THR A 146 -5.22 -7.08 -36.40
C THR A 146 -6.09 -8.15 -37.07
N PRO A 147 -7.40 -8.25 -36.75
CA PRO A 147 -8.26 -9.32 -37.27
C PRO A 147 -8.36 -9.39 -38.80
N SER A 148 -8.05 -8.29 -39.50
CA SER A 148 -8.01 -8.22 -40.96
C SER A 148 -6.93 -9.10 -41.60
N VAL A 149 -5.94 -9.58 -40.84
CA VAL A 149 -4.96 -10.58 -41.32
C VAL A 149 -5.62 -11.94 -41.55
N GLY A 150 -6.78 -12.16 -40.93
CA GLY A 150 -7.62 -13.35 -41.06
C GLY A 150 -7.43 -14.35 -39.94
N SER A 151 -7.98 -15.55 -40.14
CA SER A 151 -7.94 -16.66 -39.19
C SER A 151 -7.58 -17.99 -39.85
N ILE A 152 -7.35 -19.02 -39.03
CA ILE A 152 -7.13 -20.40 -39.44
C ILE A 152 -8.01 -21.35 -38.62
N ASN A 153 -8.58 -22.37 -39.26
CA ASN A 153 -9.27 -23.44 -38.54
C ASN A 153 -8.24 -24.44 -38.01
N LEU A 154 -7.94 -24.40 -36.71
CA LEU A 154 -6.97 -25.28 -36.08
C LEU A 154 -7.50 -26.71 -35.87
N THR A 155 -8.81 -26.91 -35.99
CA THR A 155 -9.50 -28.19 -35.72
C THR A 155 -9.69 -29.07 -36.95
N THR A 156 -9.34 -28.58 -38.15
CA THR A 156 -9.43 -29.32 -39.42
C THR A 156 -8.06 -29.46 -40.06
N GLN A 157 -7.92 -30.44 -40.95
CA GLN A 157 -6.71 -30.61 -41.72
C GLN A 157 -6.51 -29.42 -42.67
N GLN A 158 -5.30 -28.88 -42.70
CA GLN A 158 -4.90 -27.74 -43.53
C GLN A 158 -3.94 -28.20 -44.62
N SER A 159 -3.85 -27.46 -45.72
CA SER A 159 -2.93 -27.76 -46.82
C SER A 159 -1.89 -26.64 -46.99
N TYR A 160 -0.64 -27.02 -47.26
CA TYR A 160 0.44 -26.08 -47.56
C TYR A 160 1.47 -26.70 -48.50
N ASN A 161 2.28 -25.88 -49.17
CA ASN A 161 3.14 -26.31 -50.28
C ASN A 161 4.59 -25.80 -50.19
N LEU A 162 5.04 -25.16 -49.10
CA LEU A 162 6.44 -24.76 -48.93
C LEU A 162 6.99 -25.40 -47.65
N TRP A 163 7.65 -26.54 -47.80
CA TRP A 163 8.13 -27.35 -46.69
C TRP A 163 9.64 -27.49 -46.66
N TYR A 164 10.21 -27.70 -45.48
CA TYR A 164 11.57 -28.23 -45.36
C TYR A 164 11.65 -29.41 -44.40
N ARG A 165 12.60 -30.32 -44.63
CA ARG A 165 12.81 -31.50 -43.81
C ARG A 165 14.27 -31.91 -43.67
N HIS A 166 14.59 -32.63 -42.61
CA HIS A 166 15.81 -33.41 -42.47
C HIS A 166 15.57 -34.57 -41.48
N SER A 167 16.23 -35.71 -41.66
CA SER A 167 16.03 -36.89 -40.81
C SER A 167 16.69 -36.78 -39.43
N SER A 168 17.90 -36.18 -39.34
CA SER A 168 18.67 -36.16 -38.09
C SER A 168 19.55 -34.92 -37.82
N ASN A 169 19.59 -33.92 -38.69
CA ASN A 169 20.50 -32.76 -38.58
C ASN A 169 19.69 -31.46 -38.58
N LEU A 170 19.73 -30.73 -37.47
CA LEU A 170 19.06 -29.43 -37.32
C LEU A 170 19.76 -28.28 -38.07
N ASN A 171 21.01 -28.47 -38.50
CA ASN A 171 21.77 -27.47 -39.26
C ASN A 171 21.62 -27.63 -40.78
N SER A 172 20.82 -28.60 -41.25
CA SER A 172 20.60 -28.88 -42.66
C SER A 172 19.12 -29.04 -42.99
N ARG A 173 18.77 -28.87 -44.27
CA ARG A 173 17.39 -28.95 -44.76
C ARG A 173 17.33 -29.46 -46.20
N LYS A 174 16.19 -30.06 -46.55
CA LYS A 174 15.76 -30.32 -47.93
C LYS A 174 14.39 -29.67 -48.12
N GLU A 175 14.30 -28.74 -49.05
CA GLU A 175 13.05 -28.06 -49.41
C GLU A 175 12.16 -28.98 -50.26
N ASP A 176 10.86 -28.85 -50.09
CA ASP A 176 9.83 -29.69 -50.71
C ASP A 176 8.61 -28.80 -51.00
N THR A 177 8.23 -28.72 -52.28
CA THR A 177 7.16 -27.84 -52.75
C THR A 177 5.81 -28.56 -52.96
N ASN A 178 5.69 -29.81 -52.52
CA ASN A 178 4.46 -30.58 -52.68
C ASN A 178 3.34 -30.04 -51.79
N SER A 179 2.11 -30.01 -52.32
CA SER A 179 0.93 -29.74 -51.50
C SER A 179 0.69 -30.92 -50.56
N LEU A 180 0.86 -30.70 -49.26
CA LEU A 180 0.71 -31.70 -48.22
C LEU A 180 -0.30 -31.23 -47.17
N ASN A 181 -1.04 -32.19 -46.64
CA ASN A 181 -2.00 -31.93 -45.58
C ASN A 181 -1.37 -32.12 -44.20
N TYR A 182 -1.73 -31.25 -43.25
CA TYR A 182 -1.22 -31.28 -41.89
C TYR A 182 -2.30 -30.91 -40.87
N TRP A 183 -2.09 -31.31 -39.62
CA TRP A 183 -2.93 -30.94 -38.48
C TRP A 183 -2.24 -29.82 -37.70
N PRO A 184 -2.79 -28.59 -37.64
CA PRO A 184 -2.12 -27.46 -37.01
C PRO A 184 -1.78 -27.69 -35.53
N MET A 185 -2.68 -28.36 -34.79
CA MET A 185 -2.50 -28.71 -33.39
C MET A 185 -1.62 -29.97 -33.23
N THR A 186 -0.38 -29.89 -33.71
CA THR A 186 0.66 -30.93 -33.52
C THR A 186 1.76 -30.38 -32.62
N PHE A 187 2.05 -31.08 -31.53
CA PHE A 187 3.09 -30.69 -30.56
C PHE A 187 3.78 -31.93 -29.97
N PHE A 188 4.97 -31.74 -29.40
CA PHE A 188 5.79 -32.82 -28.89
C PHE A 188 6.26 -32.54 -27.47
N VAL A 189 6.22 -33.56 -26.62
CA VAL A 189 6.61 -33.48 -25.21
C VAL A 189 7.80 -34.39 -24.96
N TYR A 190 8.89 -33.83 -24.43
CA TYR A 190 10.09 -34.59 -24.08
C TYR A 190 9.78 -35.58 -22.94
N LYS A 191 10.29 -36.81 -23.05
CA LYS A 191 10.04 -37.87 -22.08
C LYS A 191 10.74 -37.68 -20.73
N GLY A 192 11.73 -36.77 -20.66
CA GLY A 192 12.62 -36.64 -19.51
C GLY A 192 13.85 -37.55 -19.58
N THR A 193 14.00 -38.34 -20.66
CA THR A 193 15.11 -39.30 -20.84
C THR A 193 15.64 -39.32 -22.28
N GLY A 194 16.95 -39.52 -22.44
CA GLY A 194 17.64 -39.55 -23.74
C GLY A 194 18.00 -38.15 -24.25
N SER A 195 18.49 -38.03 -25.49
CA SER A 195 18.92 -36.74 -26.04
C SER A 195 17.73 -35.86 -26.45
N GLU A 196 17.74 -34.58 -26.08
CA GLU A 196 16.76 -33.58 -26.55
C GLU A 196 16.83 -33.36 -28.07
N LEU A 197 17.91 -33.77 -28.73
CA LEU A 197 18.07 -33.67 -30.18
C LEU A 197 17.70 -34.98 -30.90
N ALA A 198 17.15 -35.97 -30.19
CA ALA A 198 16.72 -37.23 -30.77
C ALA A 198 15.18 -37.33 -30.85
N ILE A 199 14.65 -37.60 -32.04
CA ILE A 199 13.20 -37.78 -32.26
C ILE A 199 12.60 -38.83 -31.31
N SER A 200 13.31 -39.94 -31.07
CA SER A 200 12.84 -41.05 -30.23
C SER A 200 12.63 -40.68 -28.75
N SER A 201 13.16 -39.54 -28.29
CA SER A 201 13.01 -39.04 -26.92
C SER A 201 11.71 -38.27 -26.65
N TYR A 202 10.78 -38.24 -27.60
CA TYR A 202 9.54 -37.46 -27.49
C TYR A 202 8.27 -38.31 -27.55
N HIS A 203 7.19 -37.81 -26.95
CA HIS A 203 5.83 -38.19 -27.28
C HIS A 203 5.22 -37.14 -28.21
N GLY A 204 4.66 -37.58 -29.33
CA GLY A 204 3.90 -36.72 -30.24
C GLY A 204 2.43 -36.68 -29.86
N TYR A 205 1.81 -35.51 -29.99
CA TYR A 205 0.39 -35.28 -29.74
C TYR A 205 -0.25 -34.55 -30.91
N GLN A 206 -1.47 -34.95 -31.27
CA GLN A 206 -2.26 -34.32 -32.32
C GLN A 206 -3.72 -34.17 -31.89
N ILE A 207 -4.27 -32.96 -32.01
CA ILE A 207 -5.71 -32.71 -31.83
C ILE A 207 -6.37 -32.61 -33.20
N GLN A 208 -7.36 -33.46 -33.44
CA GLN A 208 -8.07 -33.64 -34.71
C GLN A 208 -9.58 -33.46 -34.47
N GLY A 209 -10.08 -32.23 -34.62
CA GLY A 209 -11.49 -31.90 -34.37
C GLY A 209 -11.86 -32.01 -32.88
N SER A 210 -12.64 -33.04 -32.55
CA SER A 210 -13.04 -33.41 -31.18
C SER A 210 -12.23 -34.57 -30.60
N THR A 211 -11.29 -35.13 -31.36
CA THR A 211 -10.46 -36.27 -30.95
C THR A 211 -9.01 -35.86 -30.75
N ALA A 212 -8.30 -36.53 -29.86
CA ALA A 212 -6.86 -36.34 -29.69
C ALA A 212 -6.13 -37.68 -29.82
N LYS A 213 -4.88 -37.62 -30.29
CA LYS A 213 -4.01 -38.79 -30.47
C LYS A 213 -2.66 -38.56 -29.81
N LYS A 214 -2.06 -39.64 -29.31
CA LYS A 214 -0.71 -39.70 -28.76
C LYS A 214 0.11 -40.75 -29.54
N LYS A 215 1.41 -40.50 -29.70
CA LYS A 215 2.37 -41.47 -30.26
C LYS A 215 3.66 -41.44 -29.47
N ASP A 216 4.23 -42.61 -29.20
CA ASP A 216 5.64 -42.71 -28.83
C ASP A 216 6.50 -42.59 -30.10
N MET A 217 7.37 -41.58 -30.15
CA MET A 217 8.20 -41.32 -31.33
C MET A 217 9.33 -42.35 -31.52
N ASN A 218 9.57 -43.22 -30.54
CA ASN A 218 10.46 -44.38 -30.64
C ASN A 218 9.75 -45.58 -31.30
N GLY A 219 9.26 -45.40 -32.53
CA GLY A 219 8.64 -46.46 -33.33
C GLY A 219 7.20 -46.86 -32.95
N GLY A 220 6.52 -46.08 -32.10
CA GLY A 220 5.12 -46.33 -31.73
C GLY A 220 4.12 -45.96 -32.82
N SER A 221 2.87 -46.37 -32.61
CA SER A 221 1.71 -46.01 -33.45
C SER A 221 0.86 -44.92 -32.79
N TRP A 222 0.14 -44.15 -33.59
CA TRP A 222 -0.82 -43.15 -33.10
C TRP A 222 -2.03 -43.85 -32.45
N THR A 223 -2.28 -43.57 -31.17
CA THR A 223 -3.42 -44.08 -30.40
C THR A 223 -4.32 -42.93 -29.95
N THR A 224 -5.64 -43.14 -29.93
CA THR A 224 -6.62 -42.14 -29.48
C THR A 224 -6.58 -41.99 -27.97
N ILE A 225 -6.66 -40.76 -27.48
CA ILE A 225 -6.77 -40.41 -26.05
C ILE A 225 -8.02 -39.56 -25.81
N THR A 226 -8.58 -39.65 -24.61
CA THR A 226 -9.81 -38.92 -24.20
C THR A 226 -9.54 -37.75 -23.26
N SER A 227 -8.34 -37.67 -22.69
CA SER A 227 -7.88 -36.59 -21.82
C SER A 227 -6.36 -36.47 -21.85
N PHE A 228 -5.87 -35.34 -21.34
CA PHE A 228 -4.47 -35.02 -21.16
C PHE A 228 -4.17 -34.88 -19.67
N SER A 229 -3.00 -35.36 -19.25
CA SER A 229 -2.51 -35.25 -17.89
C SER A 229 -1.04 -34.88 -17.92
N TRP A 230 -0.70 -33.73 -17.34
CA TRP A 230 0.61 -33.11 -17.42
C TRP A 230 1.18 -32.86 -16.03
N SER A 231 2.33 -33.46 -15.72
CA SER A 231 3.03 -33.21 -14.45
C SER A 231 3.92 -31.97 -14.54
N THR A 232 3.80 -31.08 -13.55
CA THR A 232 4.57 -29.84 -13.37
C THR A 232 5.63 -29.96 -12.26
N GLY A 233 5.87 -31.17 -11.74
CA GLY A 233 6.77 -31.43 -10.61
C GLY A 233 6.07 -31.33 -9.25
N THR A 234 5.37 -30.22 -8.98
CA THR A 234 4.63 -29.99 -7.72
C THR A 234 3.13 -30.26 -7.84
N SER A 235 2.59 -30.32 -9.06
CA SER A 235 1.17 -30.60 -9.32
C SER A 235 0.94 -31.36 -10.63
N THR A 236 -0.31 -31.74 -10.88
CA THR A 236 -0.73 -32.38 -12.14
C THR A 236 -1.89 -31.60 -12.74
N ILE A 237 -1.74 -31.17 -13.98
CA ILE A 237 -2.76 -30.48 -14.77
C ILE A 237 -3.51 -31.53 -15.59
N ASN A 238 -4.80 -31.70 -15.34
CA ASN A 238 -5.66 -32.56 -16.14
C ASN A 238 -6.55 -31.71 -17.05
N ARG A 239 -6.57 -31.99 -18.36
CA ARG A 239 -7.44 -31.31 -19.33
C ARG A 239 -8.21 -32.32 -20.18
N SER A 240 -9.48 -32.05 -20.42
CA SER A 240 -10.24 -32.69 -21.49
C SER A 240 -9.68 -32.30 -22.87
N VAL A 241 -10.04 -33.04 -23.92
CA VAL A 241 -9.67 -32.68 -25.30
C VAL A 241 -10.16 -31.28 -25.67
N THR A 242 -11.33 -30.87 -25.18
CA THR A 242 -11.90 -29.54 -25.43
C THR A 242 -11.08 -28.44 -24.76
N GLU A 243 -10.67 -28.63 -23.50
CA GLU A 243 -9.88 -27.66 -22.75
C GLU A 243 -8.46 -27.52 -23.32
N GLU A 244 -7.80 -28.63 -23.66
CA GLU A 244 -6.47 -28.61 -24.27
C GLU A 244 -6.50 -27.94 -25.65
N ARG A 245 -7.57 -28.18 -26.43
CA ARG A 245 -7.82 -27.50 -27.71
C ARG A 245 -8.00 -26.00 -27.54
N GLN A 246 -8.73 -25.57 -26.51
CA GLN A 246 -8.91 -24.14 -26.21
C GLN A 246 -7.58 -23.51 -25.78
N ASN A 247 -6.81 -24.18 -24.94
CA ASN A 247 -5.50 -23.71 -24.47
C ASN A 247 -4.52 -23.54 -25.64
N PHE A 248 -4.48 -24.49 -26.59
CA PHE A 248 -3.68 -24.37 -27.80
C PHE A 248 -4.13 -23.20 -28.69
N ALA A 249 -5.44 -22.97 -28.84
CA ALA A 249 -5.96 -21.86 -29.64
C ALA A 249 -5.61 -20.49 -29.03
N ASN A 250 -5.64 -20.39 -27.70
CA ASN A 250 -5.20 -19.19 -26.97
C ASN A 250 -3.70 -18.98 -27.15
N TRP A 251 -2.85 -19.99 -26.92
CA TRP A 251 -1.42 -19.92 -27.20
C TRP A 251 -1.15 -19.47 -28.64
N PHE A 252 -1.83 -20.09 -29.61
CA PHE A 252 -1.62 -19.83 -31.01
C PHE A 252 -1.81 -18.35 -31.35
N SER A 253 -2.85 -17.69 -30.83
CA SER A 253 -3.14 -16.30 -31.22
C SER A 253 -2.44 -15.28 -30.32
N TYR A 254 -2.25 -15.60 -29.03
CA TYR A 254 -1.75 -14.67 -28.03
C TYR A 254 -0.25 -14.81 -27.71
N TYR A 255 0.41 -15.94 -27.99
CA TYR A 255 1.77 -16.24 -27.50
C TYR A 255 2.73 -16.87 -28.52
N ARG A 256 2.25 -17.25 -29.71
CA ARG A 256 2.99 -18.06 -30.70
C ARG A 256 4.30 -17.44 -31.20
N SER A 257 4.42 -16.12 -31.18
CA SER A 257 5.62 -15.40 -31.58
C SER A 257 6.10 -14.49 -30.45
N ARG A 258 7.38 -14.09 -30.48
CA ARG A 258 8.01 -13.32 -29.39
C ARG A 258 7.27 -12.02 -29.10
N ILE A 259 6.84 -11.28 -30.13
CA ILE A 259 6.02 -10.08 -29.95
C ILE A 259 4.63 -10.39 -29.39
N SER A 260 4.01 -11.51 -29.76
CA SER A 260 2.71 -11.89 -29.20
C SER A 260 2.85 -12.17 -27.70
N ALA A 261 3.86 -12.95 -27.32
CA ALA A 261 4.20 -13.23 -25.92
C ALA A 261 4.53 -11.94 -25.14
N ALA A 262 5.33 -11.04 -25.71
CA ALA A 262 5.68 -9.76 -25.09
C ALA A 262 4.44 -8.87 -24.90
N ARG A 263 3.55 -8.78 -25.90
CA ARG A 263 2.28 -8.06 -25.77
C ARG A 263 1.39 -8.67 -24.70
N ALA A 264 1.32 -10.00 -24.62
CA ALA A 264 0.56 -10.68 -23.58
C ALA A 264 1.06 -10.28 -22.20
N GLY A 265 2.35 -10.51 -21.92
CA GLY A 265 2.93 -10.21 -20.61
C GLY A 265 2.89 -8.73 -20.26
N THR A 266 3.14 -7.85 -21.23
CA THR A 266 3.02 -6.39 -21.04
C THR A 266 1.60 -5.98 -20.71
N SER A 267 0.61 -6.44 -21.49
CA SER A 267 -0.79 -6.05 -21.29
C SER A 267 -1.35 -6.53 -19.95
N ILE A 268 -0.90 -7.69 -19.48
CA ILE A 268 -1.32 -8.30 -18.22
C ILE A 268 -0.64 -7.57 -17.05
N ALA A 269 0.69 -7.45 -17.06
CA ALA A 269 1.44 -6.85 -15.96
C ALA A 269 1.05 -5.38 -15.70
N PHE A 270 0.89 -4.57 -16.76
CA PHE A 270 0.47 -3.17 -16.61
C PHE A 270 -1.01 -3.00 -16.25
N SER A 271 -1.84 -4.06 -16.36
CA SER A 271 -3.24 -3.99 -15.95
C SER A 271 -3.42 -4.04 -14.43
N GLU A 272 -2.42 -4.58 -13.72
CA GLU A 272 -2.38 -4.74 -12.26
C GLU A 272 -1.88 -3.48 -11.54
N LEU A 273 -1.34 -2.49 -12.28
CA LEU A 273 -0.93 -1.21 -11.72
C LEU A 273 -2.15 -0.38 -11.28
N ILE A 274 -2.08 0.14 -10.05
CA ILE A 274 -2.98 1.17 -9.54
C ILE A 274 -2.72 2.53 -10.21
N ASP A 275 -3.65 3.47 -10.05
CA ASP A 275 -3.83 4.65 -10.89
C ASP A 275 -2.81 5.81 -10.68
N ASP A 276 -1.66 5.55 -10.04
CA ASP A 276 -0.71 6.55 -9.53
C ASP A 276 0.71 6.52 -10.17
N TYR A 277 0.83 6.09 -11.42
CA TYR A 277 2.11 6.07 -12.16
C TYR A 277 2.14 7.02 -13.35
N ARG A 278 3.30 7.57 -13.70
CA ARG A 278 3.49 8.30 -14.96
C ARG A 278 4.25 7.41 -15.93
N ILE A 279 3.56 6.85 -16.93
CA ILE A 279 4.14 5.83 -17.81
C ILE A 279 4.31 6.39 -19.22
N GLY A 280 5.56 6.52 -19.64
CA GLY A 280 5.96 6.74 -21.03
C GLY A 280 6.16 5.43 -21.76
N PHE A 281 6.02 5.46 -23.09
CA PHE A 281 6.23 4.31 -23.96
C PHE A 281 7.16 4.68 -25.10
N THR A 282 8.12 3.80 -25.39
CA THR A 282 8.93 3.93 -26.61
C THR A 282 9.32 2.55 -27.15
N THR A 283 9.93 2.54 -28.34
CA THR A 283 10.50 1.35 -28.95
C THR A 283 11.96 1.56 -29.32
N LEU A 284 12.71 0.48 -29.52
CA LEU A 284 14.13 0.57 -29.85
C LEU A 284 14.43 1.38 -31.14
N ALA A 285 13.53 1.36 -32.14
CA ALA A 285 13.70 2.11 -33.39
C ALA A 285 13.59 3.64 -33.22
N THR A 286 12.91 4.10 -32.17
CA THR A 286 12.59 5.53 -31.93
C THR A 286 13.86 6.34 -31.63
N SER A 287 14.91 5.69 -31.10
CA SER A 287 16.23 6.30 -30.82
C SER A 287 17.01 6.81 -32.05
N LYS A 288 16.48 6.67 -33.28
CA LYS A 288 17.21 6.96 -34.52
C LYS A 288 16.58 7.95 -35.51
N ASN A 289 15.27 8.23 -35.51
CA ASN A 289 14.66 9.12 -36.53
C ASN A 289 13.25 9.61 -36.17
N SER A 290 13.00 10.92 -36.32
CA SER A 290 11.77 11.66 -35.99
C SER A 290 10.53 11.37 -36.86
N SER A 291 10.63 10.56 -37.90
CA SER A 291 9.54 10.35 -38.88
C SER A 291 8.78 9.03 -38.73
N ASN A 292 9.10 8.20 -37.73
CA ASN A 292 8.36 6.95 -37.44
C ASN A 292 8.25 6.68 -35.92
N THR A 293 8.33 7.73 -35.10
CA THR A 293 8.40 7.66 -33.63
C THR A 293 7.05 7.32 -33.02
N LYS A 294 6.93 6.09 -32.51
CA LYS A 294 5.83 5.68 -31.65
C LYS A 294 6.24 5.93 -30.20
N GLU A 295 6.23 7.20 -29.81
CA GLU A 295 6.52 7.63 -28.46
C GLU A 295 5.23 8.11 -27.79
N ILE A 296 5.02 7.69 -26.55
CA ILE A 296 4.16 8.39 -25.62
C ILE A 296 5.09 9.06 -24.62
N PRO A 297 5.22 10.41 -24.66
CA PRO A 297 5.96 11.12 -23.63
C PRO A 297 5.28 10.88 -22.28
N LEU A 298 6.02 11.08 -21.19
CA LEU A 298 5.41 11.07 -19.87
C LEU A 298 4.22 12.06 -19.85
N PRO A 299 3.03 11.65 -19.37
CA PRO A 299 1.86 12.51 -19.44
C PRO A 299 2.12 13.83 -18.71
N SER A 300 1.77 14.95 -19.36
CA SER A 300 1.77 16.27 -18.73
C SER A 300 0.48 16.48 -17.95
N LEU A 301 0.56 17.11 -16.79
CA LEU A 301 -0.57 17.44 -15.92
C LEU A 301 -1.56 18.49 -16.50
N ALA A 302 -1.27 19.05 -17.69
CA ALA A 302 -2.17 19.96 -18.42
C ALA A 302 -3.34 19.26 -19.14
N ASN A 303 -3.38 17.92 -19.16
CA ASN A 303 -4.50 17.14 -19.72
C ASN A 303 -5.45 16.68 -18.61
N ILE A 304 -6.72 16.47 -18.98
CA ILE A 304 -7.94 16.28 -18.15
C ILE A 304 -7.86 15.18 -17.06
N GLU A 305 -6.76 14.43 -16.95
CA GLU A 305 -6.59 13.27 -16.05
C GLU A 305 -5.28 13.32 -15.22
N LYS A 306 -4.93 14.49 -14.67
CA LYS A 306 -3.84 14.68 -13.68
C LYS A 306 -2.48 13.99 -13.99
N GLY A 307 -2.16 13.75 -15.27
CA GLY A 307 -0.86 13.22 -15.69
C GLY A 307 -0.50 11.80 -15.23
N THR A 308 -1.43 11.00 -14.71
CA THR A 308 -1.20 9.60 -14.30
C THR A 308 -1.68 8.59 -15.35
N PHE A 309 -1.33 7.31 -15.17
CA PHE A 309 -1.62 6.18 -16.06
C PHE A 309 -3.08 5.70 -15.92
N THR A 310 -4.02 6.60 -16.17
CA THR A 310 -5.46 6.39 -16.03
C THR A 310 -6.20 6.74 -17.32
N GLY A 311 -7.49 6.40 -17.39
CA GLY A 311 -8.42 6.84 -18.44
C GLY A 311 -7.87 6.85 -19.88
N GLY A 312 -7.90 8.02 -20.52
CA GLY A 312 -7.44 8.25 -21.89
C GLY A 312 -5.93 8.03 -22.07
N ASN A 313 -5.10 8.31 -21.06
CA ASN A 313 -3.66 8.03 -21.10
C ASN A 313 -3.38 6.52 -21.17
N LYS A 314 -4.02 5.74 -20.29
CA LYS A 314 -3.93 4.27 -20.28
C LYS A 314 -4.43 3.67 -21.59
N THR A 315 -5.55 4.19 -22.12
CA THR A 315 -6.10 3.75 -23.41
C THR A 315 -5.10 3.99 -24.56
N SER A 316 -4.54 5.20 -24.65
CA SER A 316 -3.56 5.54 -25.70
C SER A 316 -2.30 4.69 -25.65
N TRP A 317 -1.84 4.34 -24.44
CA TRP A 317 -0.69 3.47 -24.22
C TRP A 317 -0.93 2.03 -24.69
N TYR A 318 -2.09 1.45 -24.34
CA TYR A 318 -2.46 0.10 -24.78
C TYR A 318 -2.69 0.05 -26.31
N ASP A 319 -3.31 1.07 -26.89
CA ASP A 319 -3.48 1.20 -28.34
C ASP A 319 -2.11 1.25 -29.04
N LEU A 320 -1.12 1.91 -28.43
CA LEU A 320 0.22 1.93 -28.96
C LEU A 320 0.90 0.56 -28.88
N LEU A 321 0.85 -0.10 -27.72
CA LEU A 321 1.40 -1.44 -27.48
C LEU A 321 0.92 -2.44 -28.55
N PHE A 322 -0.39 -2.47 -28.82
CA PHE A 322 -0.97 -3.40 -29.79
C PHE A 322 -0.75 -2.98 -31.25
N SER A 323 -0.41 -1.72 -31.52
CA SER A 323 -0.18 -1.22 -32.87
C SER A 323 1.30 -1.19 -33.29
N VAL A 324 2.27 -1.41 -32.40
CA VAL A 324 3.72 -1.39 -32.72
C VAL A 324 4.03 -2.32 -33.91
N LYS A 325 4.84 -1.84 -34.87
CA LYS A 325 5.25 -2.58 -36.07
C LYS A 325 6.64 -3.17 -35.86
N MET A 326 6.84 -4.44 -36.21
CA MET A 326 8.14 -5.11 -36.09
C MET A 326 9.02 -4.84 -37.31
N ASN A 327 9.23 -3.56 -37.67
CA ASN A 327 9.83 -3.18 -38.94
C ASN A 327 11.26 -2.63 -38.85
N ASN A 328 11.88 -2.57 -37.67
CA ASN A 328 13.21 -2.01 -37.47
C ASN A 328 14.30 -2.82 -38.22
N PRO A 329 14.81 -2.34 -39.38
CA PRO A 329 15.82 -3.06 -40.17
C PRO A 329 17.23 -2.93 -39.56
N SER A 330 17.40 -2.04 -38.58
CA SER A 330 18.67 -1.44 -38.18
C SER A 330 19.28 -2.09 -36.94
N GLY A 331 18.75 -3.22 -36.49
CA GLY A 331 19.24 -4.03 -35.38
C GLY A 331 18.59 -3.74 -34.02
N THR A 332 19.31 -3.99 -32.92
CA THR A 332 18.81 -3.96 -31.53
C THR A 332 19.62 -2.91 -30.74
N PRO A 333 19.31 -1.60 -30.88
CA PRO A 333 20.16 -0.50 -30.38
C PRO A 333 19.99 -0.20 -28.87
N LEU A 334 20.01 -1.23 -28.01
CA LEU A 334 19.72 -1.10 -26.56
C LEU A 334 20.47 0.06 -25.88
N ARG A 335 21.76 0.21 -26.15
CA ARG A 335 22.60 1.27 -25.56
C ARG A 335 22.09 2.68 -25.86
N ASN A 336 21.69 2.95 -27.09
CA ASN A 336 21.19 4.27 -27.49
C ASN A 336 19.75 4.49 -27.00
N SER A 337 18.94 3.43 -26.89
CA SER A 337 17.59 3.53 -26.32
C SER A 337 17.61 3.83 -24.82
N LEU A 338 18.52 3.18 -24.07
CA LEU A 338 18.71 3.48 -22.65
C LEU A 338 19.24 4.90 -22.46
N LYS A 339 20.19 5.33 -23.31
CA LYS A 339 20.70 6.70 -23.30
C LYS A 339 19.58 7.70 -23.56
N TRP A 340 18.72 7.44 -24.55
CA TRP A 340 17.57 8.28 -24.85
C TRP A 340 16.67 8.45 -23.62
N ALA A 341 16.35 7.39 -22.88
CA ALA A 341 15.53 7.50 -21.67
C ALA A 341 16.20 8.38 -20.60
N GLY A 342 17.52 8.26 -20.42
CA GLY A 342 18.28 9.14 -19.53
C GLY A 342 18.29 10.61 -19.98
N ASP A 343 18.42 10.87 -21.29
CA ASP A 343 18.32 12.22 -21.86
C ASP A 343 16.91 12.82 -21.64
N GLU A 344 15.86 12.00 -21.75
CA GLU A 344 14.49 12.43 -21.45
C GLU A 344 14.37 12.87 -19.98
N TYR A 345 14.91 12.10 -19.04
CA TYR A 345 14.93 12.47 -17.62
C TYR A 345 15.72 13.74 -17.31
N SER A 346 16.63 14.15 -18.18
CA SER A 346 17.43 15.38 -18.02
C SER A 346 16.71 16.65 -18.52
N LYS A 347 15.52 16.52 -19.14
CA LYS A 347 14.79 17.67 -19.70
C LYS A 347 14.25 18.62 -18.62
N THR A 348 14.34 19.92 -18.91
CA THR A 348 13.98 21.02 -17.99
C THR A 348 12.62 21.67 -18.27
N GLY A 349 11.94 21.30 -19.36
CA GLY A 349 10.67 21.91 -19.76
C GLY A 349 9.52 21.67 -18.76
N SER A 350 8.51 22.53 -18.77
CA SER A 350 7.32 22.45 -17.90
C SER A 350 6.46 21.20 -18.12
N THR A 351 6.55 20.59 -19.31
CA THR A 351 5.95 19.28 -19.63
C THR A 351 6.92 18.11 -19.43
N GLY A 352 8.09 18.35 -18.84
CA GLY A 352 9.15 17.37 -18.63
C GLY A 352 8.87 16.37 -17.50
N PRO A 353 9.82 15.44 -17.25
CA PRO A 353 9.66 14.37 -16.26
C PRO A 353 9.42 14.89 -14.84
N TRP A 354 9.80 16.13 -14.57
CA TRP A 354 9.75 16.74 -13.24
C TRP A 354 8.59 17.75 -13.06
N GLY A 355 7.74 17.99 -14.09
CA GLY A 355 6.55 18.87 -13.98
C GLY A 355 5.48 18.38 -12.97
N PRO A 356 4.45 19.18 -12.61
CA PRO A 356 3.47 19.84 -13.51
C PRO A 356 3.61 21.27 -14.08
N GLY A 357 4.49 22.19 -13.73
CA GLY A 357 4.26 23.61 -14.11
C GLY A 357 5.46 24.39 -14.65
N ASP A 358 5.36 25.74 -14.60
CA ASP A 358 6.50 26.65 -14.84
C ASP A 358 7.64 26.29 -13.88
N SER A 359 8.85 26.83 -14.06
CA SER A 359 10.06 26.35 -13.36
C SER A 359 10.00 26.25 -11.82
N LEU A 360 8.99 26.86 -11.18
CA LEU A 360 8.72 26.83 -9.74
C LEU A 360 7.84 25.66 -9.26
N ASP A 361 7.17 24.93 -10.16
CA ASP A 361 6.22 23.84 -9.83
C ASP A 361 6.79 22.44 -10.17
N GLN A 362 8.12 22.30 -10.23
CA GLN A 362 8.77 21.03 -10.51
C GLN A 362 9.01 20.24 -9.23
N ILE A 363 8.68 18.95 -9.24
CA ILE A 363 8.73 18.08 -8.06
C ILE A 363 10.11 17.43 -7.98
N SER A 364 10.96 17.93 -7.09
CA SER A 364 12.36 17.54 -6.94
C SER A 364 12.55 16.11 -6.44
N CYS A 365 11.71 15.62 -5.53
CA CYS A 365 11.81 14.30 -4.92
C CYS A 365 11.31 13.13 -5.80
N ARG A 366 10.89 13.39 -7.05
CA ARG A 366 10.26 12.36 -7.90
C ARG A 366 11.26 11.26 -8.30
N GLN A 367 10.85 9.99 -8.20
CA GLN A 367 11.69 8.88 -8.68
C GLN A 367 11.46 8.59 -10.17
N SER A 368 12.50 8.11 -10.86
CA SER A 368 12.49 7.86 -12.31
C SER A 368 13.11 6.50 -12.67
N PHE A 369 12.36 5.68 -13.42
CA PHE A 369 12.67 4.28 -13.71
C PHE A 369 12.57 3.97 -15.21
N THR A 370 13.53 3.20 -15.74
CA THR A 370 13.46 2.68 -17.12
C THR A 370 13.39 1.17 -17.11
N ILE A 371 12.40 0.60 -17.81
CA ILE A 371 12.29 -0.85 -18.06
C ILE A 371 12.71 -1.11 -19.51
N LEU A 372 13.87 -1.73 -19.67
CA LEU A 372 14.46 -2.07 -20.96
C LEU A 372 14.23 -3.54 -21.29
N THR A 373 13.42 -3.81 -22.32
CA THR A 373 13.14 -5.19 -22.77
C THR A 373 13.92 -5.55 -24.03
N THR A 374 14.35 -6.81 -24.15
CA THR A 374 14.98 -7.30 -25.39
C THR A 374 14.82 -8.81 -25.62
N ASP A 375 14.73 -9.22 -26.89
CA ASP A 375 14.80 -10.64 -27.31
C ASP A 375 16.11 -11.02 -27.99
N GLY A 376 17.10 -10.11 -27.99
CA GLY A 376 18.28 -10.24 -28.83
C GLY A 376 19.50 -9.49 -28.31
N TYR A 377 20.63 -9.74 -28.97
CA TYR A 377 21.91 -9.18 -28.58
C TYR A 377 22.10 -7.79 -29.17
N TYR A 378 22.45 -6.81 -28.33
CA TYR A 378 22.51 -5.43 -28.79
C TYR A 378 23.61 -5.19 -29.84
N ASN A 379 23.35 -4.21 -30.71
CA ASN A 379 24.23 -3.78 -31.79
C ASN A 379 23.98 -2.29 -32.11
N GLY A 380 24.73 -1.72 -33.06
CA GLY A 380 24.62 -0.30 -33.45
C GLY A 380 25.75 0.58 -32.93
N GLY A 381 25.64 1.89 -33.20
CA GLY A 381 26.67 2.89 -32.90
C GLY A 381 26.93 3.08 -31.41
N SER A 382 28.07 3.71 -31.10
CA SER A 382 28.47 4.03 -29.73
C SER A 382 27.54 5.08 -29.09
N PRO A 383 27.06 4.87 -27.84
CA PRO A 383 26.35 5.91 -27.08
C PRO A 383 27.23 7.11 -26.69
N SER A 384 28.56 7.01 -26.84
CA SER A 384 29.53 8.08 -26.56
C SER A 384 29.55 8.60 -25.11
N VAL A 385 29.26 7.72 -24.14
CA VAL A 385 29.32 8.00 -22.69
C VAL A 385 30.68 7.67 -22.05
N GLY A 386 31.59 7.04 -22.79
CA GLY A 386 32.91 6.63 -22.27
C GLY A 386 32.82 5.41 -21.33
N ASN A 387 33.83 5.24 -20.47
CA ASN A 387 33.80 4.29 -19.36
C ASN A 387 33.29 5.03 -18.10
N SER A 388 31.98 5.12 -17.94
CA SER A 388 31.37 5.91 -16.89
C SER A 388 31.47 5.20 -15.53
N ASP A 389 31.46 3.88 -15.49
CA ASP A 389 31.52 3.12 -14.23
C ASP A 389 32.91 3.00 -13.60
N ASN A 390 33.97 3.21 -14.39
CA ASN A 390 35.34 3.31 -13.91
C ASN A 390 35.83 4.76 -13.76
N THR A 391 34.92 5.73 -13.83
CA THR A 391 35.23 7.14 -13.64
C THR A 391 34.43 7.69 -12.44
N PRO A 392 35.08 8.33 -11.45
CA PRO A 392 34.36 8.98 -10.35
C PRO A 392 33.28 9.94 -10.84
N GLY A 393 32.18 10.02 -10.10
CA GLY A 393 31.14 11.02 -10.34
C GLY A 393 31.52 12.39 -9.77
N ASP A 394 30.65 13.38 -10.02
CA ASP A 394 30.74 14.68 -9.35
C ASP A 394 30.35 14.55 -7.85
N LEU A 395 30.74 15.55 -7.05
CA LEU A 395 30.28 15.65 -5.67
C LEU A 395 28.88 16.25 -5.68
N ILE A 396 27.91 15.54 -5.10
CA ILE A 396 26.52 15.97 -5.01
C ILE A 396 26.23 16.34 -3.55
N GLU A 397 25.74 17.55 -3.35
CA GLU A 397 25.46 18.12 -2.02
C GLU A 397 23.96 18.02 -1.69
N HIS A 398 23.64 17.66 -0.45
CA HIS A 398 22.26 17.60 0.05
C HIS A 398 21.77 19.01 0.48
N PRO A 399 20.48 19.36 0.30
CA PRO A 399 19.95 20.70 0.59
C PRO A 399 20.01 21.15 2.05
N SER A 400 20.09 20.24 3.03
CA SER A 400 19.85 20.55 4.46
C SER A 400 21.02 21.19 5.22
N GLY A 401 22.13 21.56 4.58
CA GLY A 401 23.28 22.16 5.28
C GLY A 401 23.97 21.23 6.29
N GLU A 402 23.55 19.96 6.36
CA GLU A 402 24.22 18.90 7.11
C GLU A 402 25.53 18.54 6.42
N THR A 403 26.66 18.93 7.04
CA THR A 403 28.01 18.79 6.48
C THR A 403 28.42 17.34 6.15
N ASP A 404 27.65 16.35 6.61
CA ASP A 404 27.94 14.92 6.47
C ASP A 404 27.13 14.22 5.36
N ARG A 405 26.25 14.93 4.63
CA ARG A 405 25.41 14.35 3.57
C ARG A 405 25.84 14.79 2.17
N HIS A 406 27.05 14.40 1.79
CA HIS A 406 27.54 14.53 0.42
C HIS A 406 27.74 13.15 -0.18
N TYR A 407 27.40 12.97 -1.46
CA TYR A 407 27.67 11.73 -2.16
C TYR A 407 28.62 11.96 -3.32
N LYS A 408 29.61 11.07 -3.45
CA LYS A 408 30.47 11.00 -4.62
C LYS A 408 30.63 9.53 -4.99
N TYR A 409 30.21 9.18 -6.20
CA TYR A 409 30.50 7.85 -6.72
C TYR A 409 32.01 7.65 -6.86
N VAL A 410 32.52 6.58 -6.23
CA VAL A 410 33.89 6.12 -6.36
C VAL A 410 33.85 4.76 -7.05
N PRO A 411 34.60 4.56 -8.16
CA PRO A 411 34.67 3.27 -8.84
C PRO A 411 35.07 2.14 -7.88
N ALA A 412 34.26 1.10 -7.85
CA ALA A 412 34.47 -0.08 -7.03
C ALA A 412 33.70 -1.28 -7.62
N ASP A 413 34.11 -2.48 -7.25
CA ASP A 413 33.36 -3.69 -7.57
C ASP A 413 32.04 -3.70 -6.76
N PRO A 414 30.92 -4.21 -7.32
CA PRO A 414 30.80 -4.86 -8.62
C PRO A 414 30.47 -3.91 -9.80
N TYR A 415 30.61 -2.59 -9.62
CA TYR A 415 30.13 -1.59 -10.59
C TYR A 415 31.11 -1.30 -11.72
N GLN A 416 32.39 -1.13 -11.39
CA GLN A 416 33.40 -0.72 -12.37
C GLN A 416 33.82 -1.87 -13.30
N ASP A 417 34.18 -1.55 -14.54
CA ASP A 417 34.96 -2.44 -15.40
C ASP A 417 35.98 -1.70 -16.30
N SER A 418 36.64 -2.42 -17.22
CA SER A 418 37.62 -1.83 -18.15
C SER A 418 37.07 -1.52 -19.56
N HIS A 419 35.79 -1.76 -19.80
CA HIS A 419 35.13 -1.59 -21.08
C HIS A 419 34.60 -0.16 -21.21
N SER A 420 34.10 0.22 -22.39
CA SER A 420 33.59 1.59 -22.57
C SER A 420 32.41 1.58 -23.50
N ASN A 421 31.50 2.52 -23.26
CA ASN A 421 30.26 2.68 -23.99
C ASN A 421 29.41 1.40 -23.97
N THR A 422 29.37 0.69 -22.84
CA THR A 422 28.52 -0.49 -22.58
C THR A 422 27.12 -0.08 -22.14
N LEU A 423 26.21 -1.02 -21.88
CA LEU A 423 24.93 -0.70 -21.23
C LEU A 423 25.17 -0.27 -19.77
N ALA A 424 26.12 -0.92 -19.10
CA ALA A 424 26.52 -0.59 -17.74
C ALA A 424 27.04 0.84 -17.60
N ASP A 425 27.81 1.31 -18.58
CA ASP A 425 28.27 2.70 -18.65
C ASP A 425 27.12 3.69 -18.79
N VAL A 426 26.14 3.38 -19.65
CA VAL A 426 24.98 4.26 -19.85
C VAL A 426 24.13 4.33 -18.58
N ALA A 427 23.85 3.18 -17.94
CA ALA A 427 23.10 3.16 -16.70
C ALA A 427 23.82 3.94 -15.58
N MET A 428 25.14 3.76 -15.46
CA MET A 428 25.94 4.50 -14.48
C MET A 428 25.95 6.01 -14.77
N GLU A 429 26.07 6.42 -16.03
CA GLU A 429 26.09 7.83 -16.42
C GLU A 429 24.87 8.60 -15.95
N TYR A 430 23.68 8.01 -16.05
CA TYR A 430 22.43 8.65 -15.60
C TYR A 430 22.05 8.34 -14.15
N TRP A 431 22.79 7.46 -13.48
CA TRP A 431 22.62 7.21 -12.05
C TRP A 431 23.54 8.08 -11.20
N LYS A 432 24.83 8.17 -11.53
CA LYS A 432 25.84 8.84 -10.69
C LYS A 432 25.81 10.38 -10.78
N ASN A 433 25.22 10.92 -11.83
CA ASN A 433 25.16 12.36 -12.10
C ASN A 433 23.78 12.90 -11.74
N ASP A 434 23.75 14.12 -11.18
CA ASP A 434 22.51 14.86 -10.97
C ASP A 434 21.94 15.31 -12.32
N LEU A 435 20.81 14.71 -12.71
CA LEU A 435 20.13 14.99 -13.97
C LEU A 435 19.44 16.35 -13.96
N ARG A 436 19.18 16.94 -12.79
CA ARG A 436 18.51 18.23 -12.63
C ARG A 436 19.17 19.10 -11.55
N PRO A 437 20.41 19.61 -11.78
CA PRO A 437 21.14 20.41 -10.78
C PRO A 437 20.49 21.74 -10.34
N ASN A 438 19.38 22.13 -10.97
CA ASN A 438 18.59 23.32 -10.61
C ASN A 438 17.41 23.00 -9.68
N LEU A 439 17.23 21.73 -9.29
CA LEU A 439 16.24 21.29 -8.32
C LEU A 439 16.94 20.86 -7.04
N ASP A 440 16.20 20.87 -5.93
CA ASP A 440 16.73 20.38 -4.66
C ASP A 440 17.00 18.87 -4.72
N ASN A 441 18.11 18.45 -4.14
CA ASN A 441 18.51 17.05 -4.08
C ASN A 441 17.83 16.33 -2.89
N ASN A 442 16.54 16.04 -3.04
CA ASN A 442 15.68 15.42 -2.02
C ASN A 442 14.90 14.19 -2.55
N VAL A 443 15.43 13.49 -3.57
CA VAL A 443 14.89 12.21 -4.01
C VAL A 443 15.02 11.18 -2.88
N PRO A 444 13.97 10.40 -2.58
CA PRO A 444 14.01 9.44 -1.49
C PRO A 444 15.03 8.32 -1.72
N VAL A 445 15.77 7.99 -0.66
CA VAL A 445 16.84 7.00 -0.66
C VAL A 445 16.37 5.68 -0.05
N SER A 446 17.06 4.60 -0.37
CA SER A 446 16.92 3.31 0.30
C SER A 446 18.28 2.65 0.50
N SER A 447 18.32 1.55 1.25
CA SER A 447 19.53 0.73 1.37
C SER A 447 20.05 0.23 0.01
N ALA A 448 19.14 -0.01 -0.95
CA ALA A 448 19.47 -0.43 -2.30
C ALA A 448 19.91 0.73 -3.22
N ASN A 449 19.51 1.97 -2.91
CA ASN A 449 19.81 3.14 -3.72
C ASN A 449 20.03 4.40 -2.87
N PRO A 450 21.29 4.79 -2.63
CA PRO A 450 21.61 5.96 -1.81
C PRO A 450 21.43 7.31 -2.54
N ALA A 451 20.95 7.30 -3.78
CA ALA A 451 20.90 8.49 -4.61
C ALA A 451 19.75 9.43 -4.20
N PHE A 452 20.11 10.56 -3.59
CA PHE A 452 19.17 11.60 -3.16
C PHE A 452 18.98 12.72 -4.21
N TRP A 453 19.66 12.62 -5.36
CA TRP A 453 19.53 13.56 -6.48
C TRP A 453 18.61 13.03 -7.57
N GLN A 454 18.28 13.85 -8.56
CA GLN A 454 17.50 13.40 -9.71
C GLN A 454 18.33 12.44 -10.59
N HIS A 455 17.92 11.17 -10.65
CA HIS A 455 18.68 10.09 -11.32
C HIS A 455 17.75 9.07 -12.01
N MET A 456 18.34 8.19 -12.83
CA MET A 456 17.63 7.09 -13.51
C MET A 456 17.95 5.73 -12.90
N VAL A 457 16.91 4.99 -12.50
CA VAL A 457 17.03 3.58 -12.11
C VAL A 457 16.74 2.67 -13.32
N THR A 458 17.56 1.65 -13.53
CA THR A 458 17.50 0.80 -14.75
C THR A 458 17.08 -0.63 -14.44
N TYR A 459 15.98 -1.09 -15.04
CA TYR A 459 15.54 -2.48 -15.03
C TYR A 459 15.76 -3.12 -16.41
N GLY A 460 16.29 -4.35 -16.42
CA GLY A 460 16.53 -5.12 -17.64
C GLY A 460 15.67 -6.38 -17.68
N VAL A 461 14.97 -6.63 -18.79
CA VAL A 461 14.21 -7.87 -18.99
C VAL A 461 14.60 -8.51 -20.32
N SER A 462 15.14 -9.72 -20.27
CA SER A 462 15.48 -10.49 -21.48
C SER A 462 14.40 -11.52 -21.81
N ILE A 463 14.17 -11.77 -23.10
CA ILE A 463 13.20 -12.74 -23.62
C ILE A 463 13.97 -13.79 -24.45
N GLY A 464 14.16 -14.99 -23.88
CA GLY A 464 14.73 -16.14 -24.60
C GLY A 464 16.23 -16.12 -24.84
N VAL A 465 16.91 -15.07 -24.40
CA VAL A 465 18.36 -14.94 -24.45
C VAL A 465 18.92 -14.98 -23.04
N LYS A 466 20.06 -15.68 -22.88
CA LYS A 466 20.73 -15.86 -21.60
C LYS A 466 22.14 -15.29 -21.65
N GLY A 467 22.58 -14.81 -20.49
CA GLY A 467 23.97 -14.44 -20.23
C GLY A 467 24.90 -15.65 -20.20
N ASN A 468 26.21 -15.40 -20.13
CA ASN A 468 27.14 -16.46 -19.72
C ASN A 468 27.07 -16.67 -18.21
N LYS A 469 26.63 -15.65 -17.47
CA LYS A 469 26.38 -15.70 -16.02
C LYS A 469 24.89 -15.90 -15.74
N ASP A 470 24.59 -16.58 -14.64
CA ASP A 470 23.25 -16.78 -14.08
C ASP A 470 23.08 -15.92 -12.82
N PRO A 471 22.26 -14.85 -12.88
CA PRO A 471 22.03 -13.94 -11.75
C PRO A 471 21.52 -14.61 -10.47
N ALA A 472 20.99 -15.83 -10.55
CA ALA A 472 20.49 -16.56 -9.38
C ALA A 472 21.59 -17.26 -8.57
N VAL A 473 22.77 -17.49 -9.15
CA VAL A 473 23.84 -18.29 -8.53
C VAL A 473 25.24 -17.68 -8.67
N ASP A 474 25.46 -16.82 -9.66
CA ASP A 474 26.75 -16.17 -9.87
C ASP A 474 26.82 -14.85 -9.10
N GLU A 475 28.02 -14.54 -8.59
CA GLU A 475 28.27 -13.26 -7.93
C GLU A 475 28.44 -12.13 -8.95
N PRO A 476 27.91 -10.92 -8.66
CA PRO A 476 28.12 -9.75 -9.50
C PRO A 476 29.59 -9.31 -9.47
N GLY A 477 30.12 -8.86 -10.61
CA GLY A 477 31.53 -8.50 -10.80
C GLY A 477 32.30 -9.47 -11.71
N SER A 478 33.50 -9.06 -12.14
CA SER A 478 34.29 -9.70 -13.21
C SER A 478 33.54 -9.78 -14.55
N TRP A 479 33.17 -8.61 -15.08
CA TRP A 479 32.41 -8.46 -16.31
C TRP A 479 33.28 -8.72 -17.54
N ALA A 480 32.83 -9.59 -18.44
CA ALA A 480 33.52 -9.88 -19.69
C ALA A 480 33.21 -8.79 -20.73
N ALA A 481 34.14 -8.55 -21.66
CA ALA A 481 33.92 -7.62 -22.76
C ALA A 481 32.63 -7.97 -23.52
N PRO A 482 31.63 -7.07 -23.60
CA PRO A 482 30.36 -7.38 -24.26
C PRO A 482 30.52 -7.71 -25.76
N GLN A 483 31.62 -7.32 -26.39
CA GLN A 483 31.93 -7.69 -27.78
C GLN A 483 32.52 -9.10 -27.94
N GLY A 484 32.88 -9.77 -26.84
CA GLY A 484 33.54 -11.08 -26.84
C GLY A 484 32.60 -12.25 -27.12
N SER A 485 31.34 -12.16 -26.71
CA SER A 485 30.32 -13.17 -27.03
C SER A 485 28.92 -12.57 -26.98
N ASN A 486 27.96 -13.30 -27.55
CA ASN A 486 26.55 -12.94 -27.43
C ASN A 486 26.07 -12.99 -25.97
N GLY A 487 26.43 -14.03 -25.21
CA GLY A 487 26.10 -14.11 -23.78
C GLY A 487 26.62 -12.91 -22.98
N ALA A 488 27.81 -12.39 -23.33
CA ALA A 488 28.42 -11.26 -22.63
C ALA A 488 27.63 -9.96 -22.79
N LYS A 489 26.81 -9.83 -23.85
CA LYS A 489 25.92 -8.68 -24.05
C LYS A 489 24.69 -8.72 -23.15
N ILE A 490 24.26 -9.92 -22.75
CA ILE A 490 23.17 -10.08 -21.77
C ILE A 490 23.72 -9.94 -20.36
N ASP A 491 24.95 -10.39 -20.11
CA ASP A 491 25.67 -10.10 -18.86
C ASP A 491 25.81 -8.58 -18.65
N ASP A 492 26.07 -7.81 -19.72
CA ASP A 492 26.10 -6.33 -19.69
C ASP A 492 24.73 -5.70 -19.40
N LEU A 493 23.61 -6.32 -19.80
CA LEU A 493 22.28 -5.87 -19.40
C LEU A 493 22.04 -6.09 -17.90
N TRP A 494 22.57 -7.18 -17.33
CA TRP A 494 22.55 -7.39 -15.88
C TRP A 494 23.43 -6.38 -15.14
N HIS A 495 24.63 -6.15 -15.65
CA HIS A 495 25.56 -5.15 -15.13
C HIS A 495 24.95 -3.74 -15.16
N ALA A 496 24.21 -3.38 -16.22
CA ALA A 496 23.45 -2.14 -16.30
C ALA A 496 22.36 -2.01 -15.24
N ALA A 497 21.64 -3.09 -14.94
CA ALA A 497 20.67 -3.06 -13.85
C ALA A 497 21.35 -2.80 -12.49
N ILE A 498 22.50 -3.43 -12.23
CA ILE A 498 23.30 -3.20 -11.01
C ILE A 498 23.81 -1.75 -10.96
N ASN A 499 24.39 -1.25 -12.04
CA ASN A 499 24.93 0.10 -12.14
C ASN A 499 23.83 1.17 -11.96
N GLY A 500 22.64 0.93 -12.50
CA GLY A 500 21.46 1.76 -12.30
C GLY A 500 20.66 1.46 -11.03
N ARG A 501 21.13 0.58 -10.14
CA ARG A 501 20.44 0.15 -8.90
C ARG A 501 19.04 -0.44 -9.10
N GLY A 502 18.72 -0.96 -10.27
CA GLY A 502 17.48 -1.71 -10.52
C GLY A 502 17.72 -3.22 -10.55
N GLU A 503 16.89 -3.95 -11.29
CA GLU A 503 16.94 -5.42 -11.35
C GLU A 503 17.02 -5.94 -12.78
N PHE A 504 17.66 -7.10 -12.94
CA PHE A 504 17.68 -7.85 -14.18
C PHE A 504 16.95 -9.16 -14.02
N ILE A 505 15.95 -9.39 -14.86
CA ILE A 505 15.09 -10.56 -14.76
C ILE A 505 15.11 -11.30 -16.11
N PRO A 506 15.80 -12.45 -16.21
CA PRO A 506 15.84 -13.23 -17.42
C PRO A 506 14.57 -14.07 -17.56
N ALA A 507 13.82 -13.87 -18.66
CA ALA A 507 12.66 -14.70 -18.99
C ALA A 507 12.97 -15.65 -20.14
N SER A 508 12.86 -16.95 -19.91
CA SER A 508 13.08 -17.99 -20.93
C SER A 508 11.78 -18.45 -21.58
N LYS A 509 10.62 -18.10 -21.03
CA LYS A 509 9.29 -18.48 -21.54
C LYS A 509 8.29 -17.32 -21.43
N PRO A 510 7.16 -17.36 -22.16
CA PRO A 510 6.17 -16.28 -22.12
C PRO A 510 5.55 -16.00 -20.76
N ASP A 511 5.31 -17.03 -19.94
CA ASP A 511 4.82 -16.90 -18.56
C ASP A 511 5.88 -16.28 -17.65
N GLU A 512 7.14 -16.70 -17.78
CA GLU A 512 8.27 -16.08 -17.08
C GLU A 512 8.43 -14.60 -17.43
N PHE A 513 8.14 -14.18 -18.68
CA PHE A 513 8.22 -12.77 -19.09
C PHE A 513 7.14 -11.91 -18.41
N THR A 514 5.90 -12.41 -18.34
CA THR A 514 4.83 -11.75 -17.60
C THR A 514 5.23 -11.59 -16.13
N SER A 515 5.67 -12.68 -15.50
CA SER A 515 6.12 -12.65 -14.10
C SER A 515 7.28 -11.69 -13.91
N ALA A 516 8.26 -11.67 -14.81
CA ALA A 516 9.42 -10.79 -14.74
C ALA A 516 9.01 -9.31 -14.76
N LEU A 517 8.07 -8.95 -15.65
CA LEU A 517 7.59 -7.58 -15.75
C LEU A 517 6.73 -7.18 -14.55
N SER A 518 5.87 -8.09 -14.04
CA SER A 518 5.13 -7.87 -12.79
C SER A 518 6.07 -7.70 -11.60
N THR A 519 7.15 -8.48 -11.51
CA THR A 519 8.18 -8.33 -10.46
C THR A 519 8.90 -6.98 -10.58
N ALA A 520 9.32 -6.57 -11.78
CA ALA A 520 9.96 -5.26 -11.97
C ALA A 520 9.03 -4.11 -11.56
N LEU A 521 7.75 -4.16 -11.96
CA LEU A 521 6.75 -3.17 -11.58
C LEU A 521 6.42 -3.18 -10.08
N SER A 522 6.40 -4.36 -9.46
CA SER A 522 6.23 -4.49 -8.00
C SER A 522 7.41 -3.86 -7.27
N SER A 523 8.66 -4.21 -7.64
CA SER A 523 9.88 -3.61 -7.09
C SER A 523 9.90 -2.07 -7.21
N ILE A 524 9.39 -1.52 -8.33
CA ILE A 524 9.21 -0.07 -8.48
C ILE A 524 8.15 0.47 -7.51
N SER A 525 6.98 -0.16 -7.43
CA SER A 525 5.91 0.21 -6.49
C SER A 525 6.38 0.22 -5.04
N GLU A 526 7.16 -0.79 -4.68
CA GLU A 526 7.72 -1.02 -3.35
C GLU A 526 8.71 0.08 -2.95
N ARG A 527 9.58 0.48 -3.89
CA ARG A 527 10.53 1.58 -3.71
C ARG A 527 9.85 2.94 -3.54
N VAL A 528 8.73 3.15 -4.21
CA VAL A 528 7.97 4.41 -4.15
C VAL A 528 7.15 4.51 -2.86
N GLY A 529 6.61 3.40 -2.36
CA GLY A 529 5.83 3.37 -1.12
C GLY A 529 6.65 3.55 0.18
N THR A 530 7.98 3.44 0.10
CA THR A 530 8.91 3.61 1.24
C THR A 530 9.59 4.98 1.28
N ALA A 531 9.25 5.85 0.35
CA ALA A 531 10.05 6.96 -0.14
C ALA A 531 9.91 8.27 0.68
N SER A 532 9.98 8.21 2.00
CA SER A 532 9.90 9.39 2.85
C SER A 532 11.04 9.47 3.86
N ASN A 533 11.49 10.68 4.14
CA ASN A 533 12.59 10.95 5.08
C ASN A 533 12.08 11.49 6.43
N LEU A 534 10.83 11.20 6.82
CA LEU A 534 10.18 11.84 7.95
C LEU A 534 10.00 10.88 9.12
N ALA A 535 10.51 11.29 10.28
CA ALA A 535 10.17 10.67 11.54
C ALA A 535 8.90 11.32 12.10
N GLY A 536 7.88 10.50 12.37
CA GLY A 536 6.65 10.94 13.01
C GLY A 536 6.55 10.45 14.45
N SER A 537 5.63 11.02 15.22
CA SER A 537 5.43 10.64 16.62
C SER A 537 3.97 10.58 17.04
N THR A 538 3.64 9.60 17.89
CA THR A 538 2.41 9.57 18.69
C THR A 538 2.74 9.94 20.12
N ILE A 539 1.93 10.77 20.77
CA ILE A 539 2.18 11.21 22.15
C ILE A 539 1.01 10.82 23.04
N THR A 540 1.29 10.41 24.27
CA THR A 540 0.28 10.23 25.31
C THR A 540 0.91 10.44 26.69
N LEU A 541 0.17 11.11 27.55
CA LEU A 541 0.47 11.22 28.98
C LEU A 541 -0.78 10.87 29.77
N GLU A 542 -0.63 10.15 30.89
CA GLU A 542 -1.46 10.41 32.08
C GLU A 542 -0.68 10.22 33.39
N SER A 543 -0.75 11.24 34.26
CA SER A 543 -0.41 11.29 35.71
C SER A 543 1.04 10.96 36.14
N GLY A 544 1.70 11.97 36.74
CA GLY A 544 2.74 11.77 37.76
C GLY A 544 4.12 11.27 37.34
N THR A 545 4.23 10.50 36.25
CA THR A 545 5.42 9.69 35.93
C THR A 545 6.18 10.04 34.64
N GLY A 546 5.68 10.96 33.80
CA GLY A 546 6.39 11.46 32.60
C GLY A 546 5.59 11.35 31.29
N VAL A 547 5.95 12.14 30.27
CA VAL A 547 5.30 12.15 28.94
C VAL A 547 5.87 11.03 28.07
N PHE A 548 5.02 10.23 27.43
CA PHE A 548 5.48 9.12 26.58
C PHE A 548 5.19 9.38 25.10
N GLN A 549 6.18 9.12 24.26
CA GLN A 549 6.08 9.36 22.82
C GLN A 549 6.52 8.09 22.07
N GLY A 550 5.65 7.55 21.22
CA GLY A 550 5.99 6.57 20.19
C GLY A 550 6.59 7.28 18.99
N LYS A 551 7.62 6.70 18.37
CA LYS A 551 8.31 7.26 17.20
C LYS A 551 8.42 6.21 16.10
N PHE A 552 8.51 6.67 14.86
CA PHE A 552 8.95 5.86 13.73
C PHE A 552 9.96 6.57 12.84
N ASP A 553 10.75 5.79 12.12
CA ASP A 553 11.64 6.24 11.04
C ASP A 553 11.27 5.51 9.76
N SER A 554 10.78 6.23 8.75
CA SER A 554 10.33 5.66 7.48
C SER A 554 11.47 5.16 6.58
N ARG A 555 12.73 5.52 6.87
CA ARG A 555 13.90 5.07 6.08
C ARG A 555 14.16 3.58 6.27
N ASP A 556 13.90 3.07 7.47
CA ASP A 556 14.14 1.68 7.82
C ASP A 556 13.03 1.06 8.67
N TRP A 557 11.88 1.72 8.81
CA TRP A 557 10.71 1.25 9.57
C TRP A 557 11.08 0.79 10.98
N SER A 558 12.00 1.51 11.60
CA SER A 558 12.35 1.35 13.00
C SER A 558 11.46 2.23 13.85
N GLY A 559 11.27 1.86 15.11
CA GLY A 559 10.56 2.69 16.08
C GLY A 559 11.27 2.80 17.41
N ASP A 560 10.73 3.71 18.21
CA ASP A 560 11.14 3.92 19.59
C ASP A 560 9.91 4.30 20.44
N VAL A 561 10.02 4.07 21.74
CA VAL A 561 9.17 4.71 22.74
C VAL A 561 10.09 5.46 23.67
N VAL A 562 9.87 6.75 23.82
CA VAL A 562 10.69 7.59 24.68
C VAL A 562 9.83 8.18 25.80
N ALA A 563 10.45 8.36 26.96
CA ALA A 563 9.90 9.19 28.02
C ALA A 563 10.60 10.53 28.04
N ILE A 564 9.81 11.60 28.02
CA ILE A 564 10.26 12.99 28.09
C ILE A 564 9.95 13.51 29.50
N ASP A 565 10.91 14.24 30.06
CA ASP A 565 10.71 14.93 31.33
C ASP A 565 9.67 16.06 31.14
N PRO A 566 8.56 16.07 31.88
CA PRO A 566 7.57 17.14 31.78
C PRO A 566 8.11 18.51 32.19
N ASP A 567 9.15 18.57 33.04
CA ASP A 567 9.73 19.83 33.51
C ASP A 567 10.88 20.34 32.60
N ASP A 568 11.38 19.49 31.69
CA ASP A 568 12.39 19.82 30.67
C ASP A 568 12.15 18.98 29.41
N SER A 569 11.39 19.52 28.46
CA SER A 569 11.00 18.83 27.24
C SER A 569 12.18 18.46 26.33
N SER A 570 13.36 19.04 26.55
CA SER A 570 14.61 18.69 25.87
C SER A 570 15.33 17.47 26.47
N SER A 571 14.91 17.05 27.67
CA SER A 571 15.49 15.95 28.44
C SER A 571 14.72 14.65 28.25
N GLN A 572 15.29 13.74 27.45
CA GLN A 572 14.80 12.36 27.35
C GLN A 572 15.22 11.55 28.58
N SER A 573 14.24 11.10 29.38
CA SER A 573 14.46 10.25 30.56
C SER A 573 14.92 8.83 30.19
N TRP A 574 14.31 8.21 29.19
CA TRP A 574 14.71 6.88 28.68
C TRP A 574 14.19 6.63 27.25
N SER A 575 14.82 5.67 26.55
CA SER A 575 14.41 5.14 25.24
C SER A 575 14.28 3.61 25.29
N ALA A 576 13.13 3.09 24.87
CA ALA A 576 12.86 1.65 24.83
C ALA A 576 13.72 0.95 23.79
N ALA A 577 13.96 1.58 22.63
CA ALA A 577 14.83 1.06 21.58
C ALA A 577 16.26 0.88 22.10
N GLN A 578 16.80 1.86 22.85
CA GLN A 578 18.12 1.77 23.47
C GLN A 578 18.21 0.64 24.50
N LYS A 579 17.17 0.46 25.32
CA LYS A 579 17.09 -0.64 26.29
C LYS A 579 17.07 -2.00 25.59
N LEU A 580 16.23 -2.16 24.58
CA LEU A 580 16.12 -3.39 23.80
C LEU A 580 17.41 -3.73 23.04
N LYS A 581 18.14 -2.72 22.52
CA LYS A 581 19.41 -2.91 21.81
C LYS A 581 20.47 -3.62 22.65
N THR A 582 20.47 -3.42 23.97
CA THR A 582 21.45 -4.04 24.88
C THR A 582 20.95 -5.31 25.56
N ARG A 583 19.67 -5.67 25.35
CA ARG A 583 19.04 -6.82 26.00
C ARG A 583 19.32 -8.11 25.24
N ASP A 584 19.62 -9.18 25.98
CA ASP A 584 19.73 -10.52 25.40
C ASP A 584 18.38 -10.94 24.77
N PRO A 585 18.30 -11.22 23.45
CA PRO A 585 17.08 -11.64 22.78
C PRO A 585 16.42 -12.89 23.40
N SER A 586 17.20 -13.79 23.98
CA SER A 586 16.69 -15.00 24.64
C SER A 586 16.00 -14.72 25.98
N SER A 587 16.32 -13.59 26.62
CA SER A 587 15.76 -13.15 27.91
C SER A 587 14.41 -12.42 27.79
N ARG A 588 13.98 -12.09 26.56
CA ARG A 588 12.71 -11.40 26.33
C ARG A 588 11.51 -12.33 26.56
N ALA A 589 10.56 -11.84 27.35
CA ALA A 589 9.29 -12.52 27.64
C ALA A 589 8.26 -12.19 26.54
N ILE A 590 8.31 -12.95 25.46
CA ILE A 590 7.40 -12.77 24.31
C ILE A 590 6.41 -13.93 24.29
N TYR A 591 5.12 -13.60 24.18
CA TYR A 591 4.01 -14.54 24.09
C TYR A 591 3.29 -14.37 22.75
N TYR A 592 2.64 -15.41 22.26
CA TYR A 592 1.81 -15.32 21.07
C TYR A 592 0.56 -16.17 21.18
N ALA A 593 -0.51 -15.77 20.50
CA ALA A 593 -1.71 -16.59 20.38
C ALA A 593 -1.46 -17.78 19.44
N SER A 594 -1.67 -18.99 19.95
CA SER A 594 -1.58 -20.23 19.16
C SER A 594 -2.95 -20.69 18.63
N SER A 595 -4.01 -20.34 19.35
CA SER A 595 -5.41 -20.51 18.97
C SER A 595 -6.23 -19.29 19.45
N ALA A 596 -7.54 -19.29 19.21
CA ALA A 596 -8.42 -18.20 19.62
C ALA A 596 -8.46 -17.97 21.14
N THR A 597 -8.06 -18.95 21.96
CA THR A 597 -8.12 -18.86 23.44
C THR A 597 -6.88 -19.44 24.14
N GLU A 598 -5.84 -19.82 23.40
CA GLU A 598 -4.60 -20.35 23.98
C GLU A 598 -3.37 -19.59 23.49
N ALA A 599 -2.54 -19.13 24.43
CA ALA A 599 -1.24 -18.52 24.14
C ALA A 599 -0.08 -19.46 24.51
N LYS A 600 1.06 -19.25 23.86
CA LYS A 600 2.33 -19.93 24.13
C LYS A 600 3.47 -18.91 24.21
N VAL A 601 4.61 -19.32 24.78
CA VAL A 601 5.84 -18.53 24.72
C VAL A 601 6.35 -18.53 23.28
N PHE A 602 6.67 -17.36 22.72
CA PHE A 602 7.18 -17.21 21.36
C PHE A 602 8.68 -17.58 21.30
N ASN A 603 8.99 -18.81 20.93
CA ASN A 603 10.36 -19.29 20.77
C ASN A 603 10.42 -20.40 19.71
N THR A 604 11.63 -20.82 19.35
CA THR A 604 11.88 -21.82 18.32
C THR A 604 11.32 -23.20 18.64
N ALA A 605 11.03 -23.50 19.92
CA ALA A 605 10.44 -24.77 20.34
C ALA A 605 8.91 -24.80 20.17
N ASN A 606 8.24 -23.66 20.28
CA ASN A 606 6.77 -23.56 20.22
C ASN A 606 6.24 -23.18 18.83
N ILE A 607 7.05 -22.51 18.01
CA ILE A 607 6.71 -22.16 16.62
C ILE A 607 7.13 -23.29 15.68
N SER A 608 6.20 -23.74 14.83
CA SER A 608 6.48 -24.79 13.84
C SER A 608 7.32 -24.25 12.68
N SER A 609 8.31 -25.03 12.23
CA SER A 609 9.25 -24.65 11.16
C SER A 609 8.59 -24.41 9.79
N GLY A 610 7.34 -24.87 9.60
CA GLY A 610 6.55 -24.61 8.39
C GLY A 610 5.84 -23.24 8.40
N VAL A 611 5.91 -22.49 9.50
CA VAL A 611 5.30 -21.15 9.63
C VAL A 611 6.38 -20.07 9.70
N LEU A 612 7.37 -20.22 10.60
CA LEU A 612 8.55 -19.37 10.66
C LEU A 612 9.80 -20.25 10.81
N SER A 613 10.90 -19.84 10.18
CA SER A 613 12.20 -20.49 10.40
C SER A 613 12.75 -20.17 11.80
N ALA A 614 13.62 -21.02 12.36
CA ALA A 614 14.24 -20.76 13.66
C ALA A 614 15.03 -19.43 13.67
N ASP A 615 15.71 -19.12 12.58
CA ASP A 615 16.46 -17.87 12.41
C ASP A 615 15.51 -16.67 12.37
N THR A 616 14.36 -16.77 11.69
CA THR A 616 13.33 -15.72 11.67
C THR A 616 12.74 -15.49 13.06
N VAL A 617 12.48 -16.55 13.82
CA VAL A 617 12.00 -16.43 15.21
C VAL A 617 13.03 -15.69 16.08
N ASN A 618 14.31 -16.05 15.97
CA ASN A 618 15.37 -15.38 16.73
C ASN A 618 15.53 -13.91 16.30
N TYR A 619 15.44 -13.63 15.00
CA TYR A 619 15.47 -12.27 14.47
C TYR A 619 14.33 -11.40 15.04
N LEU A 620 13.10 -11.91 15.06
CA LEU A 620 11.94 -11.22 15.65
C LEU A 620 12.09 -11.03 17.18
N ARG A 621 12.78 -11.96 17.86
CA ARG A 621 13.17 -11.78 19.27
C ARG A 621 14.25 -10.72 19.48
N GLY A 622 14.91 -10.26 18.43
CA GLY A 622 15.94 -9.21 18.48
C GLY A 622 17.37 -9.69 18.17
N ASP A 623 17.56 -10.93 17.73
CA ASP A 623 18.88 -11.41 17.31
C ASP A 623 19.29 -10.74 15.98
N GLN A 624 20.44 -10.06 16.00
CA GLN A 624 20.96 -9.30 14.86
C GLN A 624 22.09 -10.05 14.11
N THR A 625 22.45 -11.25 14.54
CA THR A 625 23.61 -12.00 13.98
C THR A 625 23.43 -12.41 12.52
N LYS A 626 22.19 -12.50 12.03
CA LYS A 626 21.84 -12.85 10.65
C LYS A 626 21.54 -11.63 9.77
N GLU A 627 21.73 -10.42 10.26
CA GLU A 627 21.57 -9.20 9.47
C GLU A 627 22.71 -9.04 8.44
N GLN A 628 22.43 -8.41 7.30
CA GLN A 628 23.37 -8.22 6.19
C GLN A 628 24.69 -7.56 6.61
N ARG A 629 24.65 -6.59 7.53
CA ARG A 629 25.83 -5.92 8.09
C ARG A 629 26.78 -6.87 8.82
N ASN A 630 26.29 -8.04 9.23
CA ASN A 630 27.03 -9.10 9.92
C ASN A 630 27.30 -10.30 9.00
N GLY A 631 27.10 -10.17 7.68
CA GLY A 631 27.30 -11.24 6.71
C GLY A 631 26.16 -12.25 6.61
N GLY A 632 24.97 -11.92 7.13
CA GLY A 632 23.76 -12.74 6.98
C GLY A 632 22.82 -12.28 5.85
N SER A 633 21.63 -12.86 5.77
CA SER A 633 20.64 -12.61 4.71
C SER A 633 19.46 -11.73 5.14
N PHE A 634 19.37 -11.33 6.41
CA PHE A 634 18.25 -10.54 6.93
C PHE A 634 18.48 -9.04 6.84
N ARG A 635 17.38 -8.30 6.77
CA ARG A 635 17.35 -6.83 6.80
C ARG A 635 18.17 -6.27 7.95
N ASN A 636 18.94 -5.22 7.68
CA ASN A 636 19.59 -4.44 8.74
C ASN A 636 18.56 -3.62 9.50
N ARG A 637 18.66 -3.63 10.84
CA ARG A 637 17.81 -2.80 11.70
C ARG A 637 18.64 -1.81 12.50
N THR A 638 18.20 -0.56 12.56
CA THR A 638 18.73 0.42 13.52
C THR A 638 18.15 0.23 14.93
N SER A 639 16.86 -0.16 15.02
CA SER A 639 16.14 -0.54 16.25
C SER A 639 15.54 -1.94 16.16
N VAL A 640 15.51 -2.66 17.28
CA VAL A 640 14.78 -3.94 17.38
C VAL A 640 13.27 -3.73 17.43
N LEU A 641 12.84 -2.57 17.96
CA LEU A 641 11.45 -2.18 18.04
C LEU A 641 10.98 -1.69 16.67
N GLY A 642 9.85 -2.20 16.21
CA GLY A 642 9.23 -1.76 14.95
C GLY A 642 8.63 -0.36 15.07
N ASP A 643 8.33 0.24 13.92
CA ASP A 643 7.71 1.55 13.86
C ASP A 643 6.35 1.62 14.60
N ILE A 644 6.08 2.79 15.20
CA ILE A 644 4.84 3.11 15.91
C ILE A 644 4.17 4.28 15.19
N ALA A 645 3.34 3.96 14.19
CA ALA A 645 2.74 4.95 13.31
C ALA A 645 1.44 5.57 13.86
N ASN A 646 0.47 4.74 14.26
CA ASN A 646 -0.85 5.20 14.70
C ASN A 646 -1.24 4.74 16.11
N SER A 647 -0.42 3.89 16.76
CA SER A 647 -0.70 3.40 18.10
C SER A 647 -0.26 4.44 19.13
N ASN A 648 -1.22 4.92 19.93
CA ASN A 648 -0.95 5.83 21.04
C ASN A 648 -0.53 5.02 22.27
N PRO A 649 0.64 5.31 22.89
CA PRO A 649 1.07 4.61 24.10
C PRO A 649 0.06 4.75 25.25
N LEU A 650 -0.37 3.65 25.87
CA LEU A 650 -1.34 3.63 26.95
C LEU A 650 -0.64 3.36 28.28
N LEU A 651 -0.61 4.35 29.18
CA LEU A 651 -0.14 4.16 30.54
C LEU A 651 -1.22 3.53 31.42
N VAL A 652 -0.83 2.51 32.19
CA VAL A 652 -1.66 1.89 33.21
C VAL A 652 -0.86 1.88 34.52
N GLU A 653 -1.26 2.77 35.43
CA GLU A 653 -0.75 2.86 36.79
C GLU A 653 -1.91 2.87 37.79
N GLY A 654 -1.70 2.30 38.98
CA GLY A 654 -2.75 2.21 39.99
C GLY A 654 -4.06 1.66 39.41
N VAL A 655 -5.18 2.27 39.76
CA VAL A 655 -6.50 2.02 39.15
C VAL A 655 -7.30 3.31 39.21
N VAL A 656 -8.05 3.64 38.17
CA VAL A 656 -8.93 4.82 38.17
C VAL A 656 -10.19 4.48 38.95
N ASN A 657 -10.56 5.26 39.97
CA ASN A 657 -11.83 5.02 40.65
C ASN A 657 -12.99 5.42 39.72
N ARG A 658 -13.60 4.43 39.07
CA ARG A 658 -14.78 4.62 38.22
C ARG A 658 -16.08 4.78 39.00
N LEU A 659 -16.01 4.79 40.33
CA LEU A 659 -17.14 4.86 41.25
C LEU A 659 -18.16 3.75 41.02
N TYR A 660 -17.71 2.59 40.51
CA TYR A 660 -18.62 1.49 40.20
C TYR A 660 -19.34 0.97 41.44
N GLU A 661 -18.75 1.11 42.63
CA GLU A 661 -19.36 0.83 43.92
C GLU A 661 -20.69 1.56 44.15
N ASN A 662 -20.94 2.69 43.47
CA ASN A 662 -22.19 3.43 43.58
C ASN A 662 -23.35 2.76 42.80
N TYR A 663 -23.05 1.85 41.87
CA TYR A 663 -24.06 1.12 41.11
C TYR A 663 -24.43 -0.21 41.78
N SER A 664 -25.68 -0.62 41.62
CA SER A 664 -26.21 -1.87 42.20
C SER A 664 -25.44 -3.13 41.77
N TRP A 665 -24.83 -3.11 40.58
CA TRP A 665 -24.04 -4.20 40.01
C TRP A 665 -22.55 -4.17 40.41
N GLY A 666 -22.09 -3.07 41.00
CA GLY A 666 -20.69 -2.77 41.27
C GLY A 666 -20.07 -3.43 42.50
N SER A 667 -20.80 -4.34 43.16
CA SER A 667 -20.35 -4.96 44.41
C SER A 667 -18.91 -5.50 44.32
N GLY A 668 -18.10 -5.20 45.35
CA GLY A 668 -16.69 -5.60 45.43
C GLY A 668 -15.70 -4.71 44.68
N TYR A 669 -16.14 -3.68 43.94
CA TYR A 669 -15.22 -2.80 43.20
C TYR A 669 -14.35 -1.96 44.13
N GLU A 670 -14.87 -1.42 45.22
CA GLU A 670 -14.07 -0.64 46.18
C GLU A 670 -12.89 -1.45 46.75
N SER A 671 -13.12 -2.73 47.06
CA SER A 671 -12.06 -3.65 47.51
C SER A 671 -11.01 -3.88 46.41
N TYR A 672 -11.47 -4.11 45.17
CA TYR A 672 -10.61 -4.24 44.01
C TYR A 672 -9.78 -2.97 43.76
N PHE A 673 -10.42 -1.81 43.78
CA PHE A 673 -9.83 -0.49 43.63
C PHE A 673 -8.69 -0.30 44.64
N ASN A 674 -8.97 -0.52 45.93
CA ASN A 674 -7.97 -0.42 46.98
C ASN A 674 -6.81 -1.41 46.80
N SER A 675 -7.07 -2.62 46.30
CA SER A 675 -6.01 -3.61 46.05
C SER A 675 -5.10 -3.28 44.87
N MET A 676 -5.58 -2.48 43.91
CA MET A 676 -4.83 -2.09 42.70
C MET A 676 -4.20 -0.69 42.80
N ARG A 677 -4.39 0.03 43.92
CA ARG A 677 -3.90 1.40 44.08
C ARG A 677 -2.39 1.55 43.85
N ASP A 678 -1.63 0.54 44.26
CA ASP A 678 -0.16 0.53 44.16
C ASP A 678 0.31 -0.33 42.96
N ARG A 679 -0.56 -0.55 41.95
CA ARG A 679 -0.20 -1.32 40.76
C ARG A 679 0.96 -0.64 40.01
N PRO A 680 2.06 -1.37 39.72
CA PRO A 680 3.22 -0.79 39.03
C PRO A 680 2.88 -0.21 37.66
N ALA A 681 3.32 1.02 37.43
CA ALA A 681 3.14 1.75 36.18
C ALA A 681 3.71 0.97 34.98
N THR A 682 2.85 0.73 33.98
CA THR A 682 3.17 -0.04 32.78
C THR A 682 2.60 0.65 31.56
N LEU A 683 3.44 0.88 30.55
CA LEU A 683 3.09 1.50 29.28
C LEU A 683 2.86 0.41 28.23
N TYR A 684 1.72 0.44 27.55
CA TYR A 684 1.37 -0.49 26.48
C TYR A 684 1.34 0.22 25.12
N VAL A 685 1.93 -0.36 24.10
CA VAL A 685 1.87 0.21 22.75
C VAL A 685 1.90 -0.88 21.69
N GLY A 686 1.13 -0.71 20.62
CA GLY A 686 1.21 -1.55 19.44
C GLY A 686 2.33 -1.08 18.52
N ALA A 687 3.12 -2.02 17.99
CA ALA A 687 4.19 -1.74 17.05
C ALA A 687 4.11 -2.64 15.80
N ASN A 688 4.62 -2.12 14.69
CA ASN A 688 4.60 -2.80 13.39
C ASN A 688 5.74 -3.83 13.22
N ASP A 689 6.45 -4.18 14.30
CA ASP A 689 7.18 -5.45 14.39
C ASP A 689 6.26 -6.65 14.69
N GLY A 690 4.95 -6.41 14.78
CA GLY A 690 3.91 -7.41 15.00
C GLY A 690 3.54 -7.62 16.45
N MET A 691 4.03 -6.78 17.36
CA MET A 691 3.88 -6.96 18.80
C MET A 691 3.07 -5.82 19.44
N LEU A 692 2.28 -6.17 20.45
CA LEU A 692 1.95 -5.24 21.54
C LEU A 692 3.06 -5.35 22.58
N HIS A 693 3.71 -4.26 22.91
CA HIS A 693 4.75 -4.20 23.94
C HIS A 693 4.20 -3.64 25.25
N ALA A 694 4.74 -4.13 26.36
CA ALA A 694 4.50 -3.62 27.71
C ALA A 694 5.83 -3.20 28.34
N PHE A 695 6.02 -1.92 28.61
CA PHE A 695 7.23 -1.36 29.22
C PHE A 695 6.98 -0.91 30.65
N ASN A 696 7.99 -0.98 31.51
CA ASN A 696 7.98 -0.27 32.77
C ASN A 696 8.04 1.24 32.47
N ALA A 697 7.00 1.99 32.86
CA ALA A 697 6.88 3.41 32.56
C ALA A 697 8.01 4.26 33.18
N THR A 698 8.61 3.80 34.28
CA THR A 698 9.69 4.53 34.97
C THR A 698 11.06 4.27 34.36
N THR A 699 11.34 3.04 33.90
CA THR A 699 12.71 2.63 33.50
C THR A 699 12.87 2.37 32.00
N GLY A 700 11.77 2.23 31.26
CA GLY A 700 11.76 1.80 29.86
C GLY A 700 12.03 0.30 29.66
N ASP A 701 12.18 -0.49 30.72
CA ASP A 701 12.46 -1.92 30.59
C ASP A 701 11.23 -2.68 30.11
N GLU A 702 11.37 -3.47 29.03
CA GLU A 702 10.30 -4.33 28.53
C GLU A 702 9.93 -5.42 29.56
N ARG A 703 8.67 -5.42 29.99
CA ARG A 703 8.08 -6.44 30.87
C ARG A 703 7.70 -7.68 30.09
N PHE A 704 6.93 -7.49 29.01
CA PHE A 704 6.57 -8.55 28.07
C PHE A 704 6.18 -7.97 26.71
N ALA A 705 6.09 -8.82 25.70
CA ALA A 705 5.47 -8.51 24.41
C ALA A 705 4.48 -9.60 24.00
N PHE A 706 3.45 -9.26 23.23
CA PHE A 706 2.41 -10.17 22.77
C PHE A 706 2.21 -10.08 21.26
N ILE A 707 2.26 -11.22 20.57
CA ILE A 707 2.06 -11.34 19.11
C ILE A 707 0.69 -11.98 18.83
N PRO A 708 -0.23 -11.26 18.17
CA PRO A 708 -1.47 -11.86 17.70
C PRO A 708 -1.22 -12.96 16.66
N LYS A 709 -2.01 -14.04 16.70
CA LYS A 709 -1.91 -15.15 15.75
C LYS A 709 -2.06 -14.68 14.31
N ALA A 710 -2.97 -13.73 14.09
CA ALA A 710 -3.30 -13.19 12.77
C ALA A 710 -2.07 -12.62 12.03
N VAL A 711 -1.06 -12.11 12.74
CA VAL A 711 0.14 -11.53 12.12
C VAL A 711 1.29 -12.53 11.94
N ILE A 712 1.27 -13.67 12.64
CA ILE A 712 2.35 -14.68 12.62
C ILE A 712 2.77 -15.11 11.19
N PRO A 713 1.86 -15.33 10.22
CA PRO A 713 2.27 -15.70 8.87
C PRO A 713 3.04 -14.60 8.12
N SER A 714 2.81 -13.33 8.47
CA SER A 714 3.30 -12.17 7.73
C SER A 714 4.52 -11.50 8.39
N VAL A 715 4.78 -11.74 9.68
CA VAL A 715 5.96 -11.16 10.37
C VAL A 715 7.30 -11.68 9.84
N ALA A 716 7.31 -12.73 9.02
CA ALA A 716 8.51 -13.17 8.31
C ALA A 716 9.04 -12.11 7.33
N GLU A 717 8.14 -11.27 6.79
CA GLU A 717 8.49 -10.20 5.86
C GLU A 717 9.45 -9.17 6.48
N LEU A 718 9.35 -8.93 7.80
CA LEU A 718 10.21 -8.00 8.54
C LEU A 718 11.71 -8.36 8.49
N ALA A 719 12.03 -9.62 8.18
CA ALA A 719 13.40 -10.11 8.04
C ALA A 719 13.95 -9.92 6.62
N LYS A 720 13.13 -9.61 5.62
CA LYS A 720 13.57 -9.51 4.23
C LYS A 720 14.29 -8.17 3.97
N PRO A 721 15.46 -8.17 3.30
CA PRO A 721 16.20 -6.93 3.01
C PRO A 721 15.41 -5.84 2.25
N ASP A 722 14.44 -6.27 1.44
CA ASP A 722 13.52 -5.47 0.64
C ASP A 722 12.16 -5.22 1.34
N TYR A 723 12.08 -5.38 2.67
CA TYR A 723 10.85 -5.17 3.43
C TYR A 723 10.20 -3.81 3.10
N ILE A 724 8.95 -3.89 2.62
CA ILE A 724 8.05 -2.77 2.50
C ILE A 724 7.19 -2.71 3.75
N HIS A 725 7.00 -1.49 4.24
CA HIS A 725 6.15 -1.27 5.38
C HIS A 725 4.77 -1.88 5.19
N ARG A 726 4.33 -2.53 6.25
CA ARG A 726 2.99 -3.04 6.38
C ARG A 726 2.57 -2.84 7.83
N TYR A 727 1.37 -2.33 8.01
CA TYR A 727 0.75 -2.29 9.33
C TYR A 727 0.55 -3.71 9.88
N PHE A 728 0.97 -3.93 11.13
CA PHE A 728 0.71 -5.16 11.87
C PHE A 728 -0.15 -4.88 13.09
N VAL A 729 0.45 -4.53 14.24
CA VAL A 729 -0.27 -4.15 15.46
C VAL A 729 -0.28 -2.62 15.54
N ASP A 730 -1.08 -2.00 14.68
CA ASP A 730 -1.10 -0.53 14.51
C ASP A 730 -2.19 0.16 15.34
N GLY A 731 -3.10 -0.61 15.93
CA GLY A 731 -4.19 -0.08 16.75
C GLY A 731 -3.72 0.44 18.10
N SER A 732 -4.36 1.51 18.59
CA SER A 732 -4.17 1.98 19.96
C SER A 732 -4.81 1.00 20.97
N PRO A 733 -4.09 0.50 21.98
CA PRO A 733 -4.67 -0.34 23.02
C PRO A 733 -5.65 0.45 23.90
N VAL A 734 -6.62 -0.25 24.49
CA VAL A 734 -7.54 0.31 25.50
C VAL A 734 -7.62 -0.59 26.71
N VAL A 735 -7.85 0.00 27.87
CA VAL A 735 -7.97 -0.73 29.14
C VAL A 735 -9.25 -0.37 29.86
N ALA A 736 -9.89 -1.38 30.44
CA ALA A 736 -11.04 -1.20 31.31
C ALA A 736 -11.05 -2.20 32.46
N ASP A 737 -11.65 -1.77 33.58
CA ASP A 737 -11.98 -2.68 34.66
C ASP A 737 -13.34 -3.32 34.37
N ILE A 738 -13.36 -4.65 34.30
CA ILE A 738 -14.57 -5.42 34.05
C ILE A 738 -14.79 -6.45 35.16
N LYS A 739 -16.04 -6.83 35.34
CA LYS A 739 -16.43 -7.88 36.31
C LYS A 739 -16.75 -9.17 35.56
N THR A 740 -15.90 -10.18 35.75
CA THR A 740 -16.14 -11.55 35.28
C THR A 740 -16.79 -12.36 36.42
N THR A 741 -16.10 -13.37 36.95
CA THR A 741 -16.37 -13.91 38.30
C THR A 741 -15.80 -13.02 39.41
N SER A 742 -14.81 -12.20 39.07
CA SER A 742 -14.16 -11.19 39.91
C SER A 742 -13.76 -9.99 39.05
N TRP A 743 -13.43 -8.87 39.70
CA TRP A 743 -12.93 -7.68 39.04
C TRP A 743 -11.52 -7.91 38.48
N LYS A 744 -11.31 -7.43 37.26
CA LYS A 744 -10.07 -7.54 36.50
C LYS A 744 -9.86 -6.29 35.67
N THR A 745 -8.61 -5.96 35.40
CA THR A 745 -8.26 -4.96 34.39
C THR A 745 -7.92 -5.72 33.09
N VAL A 746 -8.70 -5.48 32.05
CA VAL A 746 -8.55 -6.11 30.74
C VAL A 746 -8.07 -5.08 29.73
N LEU A 747 -7.02 -5.44 29.00
CA LEU A 747 -6.54 -4.71 27.85
C LEU A 747 -7.14 -5.32 26.59
N LEU A 748 -7.68 -4.47 25.71
CA LEU A 748 -8.03 -4.84 24.35
C LEU A 748 -7.03 -4.21 23.39
N GLY A 749 -6.44 -5.03 22.52
CA GLY A 749 -5.62 -4.58 21.41
C GLY A 749 -6.32 -4.85 20.08
N SER A 750 -5.95 -4.08 19.07
CA SER A 750 -6.42 -4.26 17.70
C SER A 750 -5.24 -4.20 16.72
N LEU A 751 -5.42 -4.81 15.55
CA LEU A 751 -4.43 -4.67 14.48
C LEU A 751 -4.49 -3.29 13.80
N GLY A 752 -5.50 -2.47 14.09
CA GLY A 752 -5.65 -1.16 13.47
C GLY A 752 -5.79 -1.26 11.95
N ARG A 753 -4.86 -0.62 11.21
CA ARG A 753 -4.75 -0.75 9.76
C ARG A 753 -4.19 -2.11 9.30
N GLY A 754 -3.58 -2.89 10.19
CA GLY A 754 -2.94 -4.18 9.88
C GLY A 754 -3.90 -5.36 9.68
N GLY A 755 -5.16 -5.23 10.09
CA GLY A 755 -6.16 -6.27 9.86
C GLY A 755 -7.42 -6.12 10.69
N ASN A 756 -8.28 -7.14 10.65
CA ASN A 756 -9.62 -7.13 11.24
C ASN A 756 -9.72 -7.93 12.54
N THR A 757 -8.64 -7.96 13.32
CA THR A 757 -8.52 -8.79 14.53
C THR A 757 -8.47 -7.93 15.79
N LEU A 758 -9.19 -8.37 16.82
CA LEU A 758 -9.06 -7.90 18.19
C LEU A 758 -8.56 -9.03 19.09
N PHE A 759 -7.88 -8.65 20.17
CA PHE A 759 -7.44 -9.58 21.21
C PHE A 759 -7.56 -8.95 22.59
N ALA A 760 -7.73 -9.80 23.61
CA ALA A 760 -7.92 -9.40 25.00
C ALA A 760 -6.91 -10.06 25.93
N LEU A 761 -6.30 -9.26 26.80
CA LEU A 761 -5.31 -9.67 27.79
C LEU A 761 -5.76 -9.26 29.21
N ASP A 762 -5.60 -10.15 30.17
CA ASP A 762 -5.73 -9.83 31.60
C ASP A 762 -4.44 -9.17 32.10
N VAL A 763 -4.45 -7.85 32.19
CA VAL A 763 -3.32 -7.01 32.63
C VAL A 763 -3.49 -6.53 34.08
N THR A 764 -4.30 -7.24 34.87
CA THR A 764 -4.54 -6.92 36.28
C THR A 764 -3.21 -6.82 37.05
N ASP A 765 -2.31 -7.78 36.83
CA ASP A 765 -0.92 -7.73 37.33
C ASP A 765 0.06 -7.81 36.15
N PRO A 766 0.67 -6.67 35.75
CA PRO A 766 1.60 -6.63 34.63
C PRO A 766 2.99 -7.19 34.96
N THR A 767 3.34 -7.39 36.24
CA THR A 767 4.66 -7.91 36.64
C THR A 767 4.78 -9.42 36.49
N SER A 768 3.66 -10.14 36.52
CA SER A 768 3.59 -11.61 36.49
C SER A 768 2.87 -12.16 35.25
N PHE A 769 2.85 -11.37 34.16
CA PHE A 769 2.18 -11.77 32.92
C PHE A 769 2.71 -13.09 32.36
N ASN A 770 1.81 -13.97 31.92
CA ASN A 770 2.15 -15.27 31.35
C ASN A 770 1.00 -15.77 30.44
N THR A 771 1.14 -16.97 29.85
CA THR A 771 0.19 -17.50 28.87
C THR A 771 -1.24 -17.65 29.40
N SER A 772 -1.46 -17.81 30.71
CA SER A 772 -2.81 -17.91 31.29
C SER A 772 -3.54 -16.55 31.38
N LYS A 773 -2.84 -15.46 31.06
CA LYS A 773 -3.39 -14.09 31.03
C LYS A 773 -3.93 -13.72 29.66
N PHE A 774 -3.68 -14.53 28.63
CA PHE A 774 -4.37 -14.40 27.35
C PHE A 774 -5.83 -14.83 27.51
N MET A 775 -6.76 -13.96 27.13
CA MET A 775 -8.19 -14.27 27.20
C MET A 775 -8.69 -14.81 25.88
N TRP A 776 -8.53 -14.05 24.80
CA TRP A 776 -8.96 -14.46 23.46
C TRP A 776 -8.37 -13.59 22.35
N GLU A 777 -8.42 -14.11 21.12
CA GLU A 777 -8.19 -13.40 19.86
C GLU A 777 -9.26 -13.81 18.85
N GLN A 778 -9.84 -12.85 18.15
CA GLN A 778 -10.87 -13.09 17.14
C GLN A 778 -10.76 -12.12 15.96
N SER A 779 -11.01 -12.65 14.76
CA SER A 779 -11.14 -11.86 13.53
C SER A 779 -12.60 -11.68 13.15
N TYR A 780 -12.98 -10.46 12.79
CA TYR A 780 -14.37 -10.13 12.46
C TYR A 780 -14.49 -9.63 11.02
N ALA A 781 -15.35 -10.27 10.22
CA ALA A 781 -15.58 -9.81 8.84
C ALA A 781 -16.19 -8.39 8.77
N ALA A 782 -16.91 -7.99 9.83
CA ALA A 782 -17.50 -6.66 9.96
C ALA A 782 -16.47 -5.57 10.33
N LEU A 783 -15.32 -5.95 10.88
CA LEU A 783 -14.25 -5.02 11.21
C LEU A 783 -13.35 -4.85 9.97
N GLY A 784 -13.16 -3.60 9.59
CA GLY A 784 -12.25 -3.17 8.54
C GLY A 784 -11.01 -2.50 9.14
N GLN A 785 -10.29 -1.76 8.31
CA GLN A 785 -9.17 -0.93 8.73
C GLN A 785 -9.69 0.29 9.49
N THR A 786 -9.24 0.46 10.73
CA THR A 786 -9.52 1.65 11.54
C THR A 786 -8.53 1.76 12.68
N THR A 787 -8.04 2.97 12.97
CA THR A 787 -7.19 3.27 14.14
C THR A 787 -8.02 3.57 15.39
N SER A 788 -9.35 3.51 15.29
CA SER A 788 -10.27 3.82 16.39
C SER A 788 -10.12 2.88 17.57
N LYS A 789 -10.21 3.47 18.76
CA LYS A 789 -10.21 2.77 20.05
C LYS A 789 -11.57 2.09 20.28
N PRO A 790 -11.62 0.80 20.67
CA PRO A 790 -12.87 0.18 21.11
C PRO A 790 -13.39 0.86 22.39
N LEU A 791 -14.68 1.17 22.43
CA LEU A 791 -15.36 1.60 23.64
C LEU A 791 -15.65 0.36 24.50
N VAL A 792 -15.18 0.34 25.75
CA VAL A 792 -15.50 -0.71 26.71
C VAL A 792 -16.56 -0.23 27.69
N ALA A 793 -17.70 -0.92 27.72
CA ALA A 793 -18.83 -0.56 28.58
C ALA A 793 -19.60 -1.77 29.08
N ARG A 794 -20.52 -1.55 30.01
CA ARG A 794 -21.48 -2.55 30.48
C ARG A 794 -22.85 -2.28 29.84
N LEU A 795 -23.54 -3.33 29.41
CA LEU A 795 -24.92 -3.23 28.91
C LEU A 795 -25.93 -3.49 30.03
N LYS A 796 -27.18 -3.09 29.80
CA LYS A 796 -28.31 -3.30 30.73
C LYS A 796 -28.54 -4.77 31.11
N ASP A 797 -28.27 -5.70 30.21
CA ASP A 797 -28.35 -7.15 30.47
C ASP A 797 -27.20 -7.70 31.34
N GLY A 798 -26.24 -6.83 31.64
CA GLY A 798 -25.12 -7.05 32.54
C GLY A 798 -23.84 -7.56 31.91
N LYS A 799 -23.80 -7.69 30.58
CA LYS A 799 -22.58 -8.07 29.86
C LYS A 799 -21.61 -6.90 29.74
N TRP A 800 -20.33 -7.20 29.86
CA TRP A 800 -19.24 -6.28 29.53
C TRP A 800 -18.88 -6.45 28.06
N VAL A 801 -18.91 -5.35 27.32
CA VAL A 801 -18.79 -5.36 25.87
C VAL A 801 -17.71 -4.42 25.37
N ALA A 802 -17.10 -4.82 24.26
CA ALA A 802 -16.32 -3.93 23.41
C ALA A 802 -17.24 -3.50 22.26
N VAL A 803 -17.39 -2.20 22.09
CA VAL A 803 -18.14 -1.59 21.01
C VAL A 803 -17.13 -0.92 20.07
N ILE A 804 -17.26 -1.17 18.78
CA ILE A 804 -16.38 -0.57 17.76
C ILE A 804 -17.17 -0.30 16.48
N GLY A 805 -16.87 0.80 15.79
CA GLY A 805 -17.36 1.01 14.44
C GLY A 805 -16.82 -0.06 13.49
N TYR A 806 -17.53 -0.35 12.40
CA TYR A 806 -17.08 -1.31 11.40
C TYR A 806 -15.75 -0.93 10.73
N GLY A 807 -15.28 0.31 10.86
CA GLY A 807 -14.12 0.80 10.13
C GLY A 807 -14.34 0.78 8.61
N TYR A 808 -13.24 0.89 7.88
CA TYR A 808 -13.24 1.03 6.42
C TYR A 808 -12.82 -0.28 5.73
N ASN A 809 -13.27 -0.56 4.52
CA ASN A 809 -12.88 -1.76 3.76
C ASN A 809 -13.18 -3.11 4.46
N ASN A 810 -14.24 -3.19 5.28
CA ASN A 810 -14.64 -4.45 5.89
C ASN A 810 -15.08 -5.49 4.85
N THR A 811 -14.80 -6.77 5.10
CA THR A 811 -15.08 -7.86 4.14
C THR A 811 -16.55 -8.28 4.11
N ARG A 812 -17.33 -7.93 5.15
CA ARG A 812 -18.76 -8.24 5.28
C ARG A 812 -19.59 -7.57 4.18
N SER A 813 -19.69 -6.24 4.20
CA SER A 813 -20.62 -5.49 3.34
C SER A 813 -20.03 -4.23 2.73
N THR A 814 -18.81 -3.86 3.16
CA THR A 814 -18.15 -2.57 2.92
C THR A 814 -18.95 -1.34 3.38
N ARG A 815 -20.15 -1.52 3.95
CA ARG A 815 -20.93 -0.46 4.59
C ARG A 815 -20.42 -0.18 5.99
N GLY A 816 -20.74 1.01 6.51
CA GLY A 816 -20.57 1.33 7.92
C GLY A 816 -21.60 0.63 8.81
N GLY A 817 -21.31 0.58 10.11
CA GLY A 817 -22.14 -0.07 11.12
C GLY A 817 -21.43 -0.09 12.48
N LEU A 818 -22.08 -0.72 13.45
CA LEU A 818 -21.57 -0.88 14.81
C LEU A 818 -21.44 -2.36 15.17
N LEU A 819 -20.29 -2.76 15.68
CA LEU A 819 -19.98 -4.10 16.15
C LEU A 819 -19.94 -4.11 17.68
N VAL A 820 -20.72 -4.98 18.30
CA VAL A 820 -20.78 -5.15 19.76
C VAL A 820 -20.34 -6.57 20.12
N ILE A 821 -19.30 -6.68 20.94
CA ILE A 821 -18.59 -7.93 21.25
C ILE A 821 -18.63 -8.19 22.75
N ASP A 822 -18.96 -9.41 23.16
CA ASP A 822 -18.88 -9.86 24.55
C ASP A 822 -17.42 -10.15 24.93
N ILE A 823 -16.87 -9.34 25.84
CA ILE A 823 -15.47 -9.47 26.28
C ILE A 823 -15.27 -10.71 27.14
N VAL A 824 -16.28 -11.09 27.94
CA VAL A 824 -16.17 -12.19 28.91
C VAL A 824 -16.38 -13.53 28.22
N ASN A 825 -17.22 -13.58 27.19
CA ASN A 825 -17.50 -14.77 26.41
C ASN A 825 -16.61 -14.89 25.16
N ASN A 826 -15.29 -14.90 25.37
CA ASN A 826 -14.27 -15.17 24.34
C ASN A 826 -14.35 -14.31 23.06
N GLY A 827 -14.79 -13.05 23.20
CA GLY A 827 -14.90 -12.13 22.06
C GLY A 827 -16.05 -12.48 21.10
N ASN A 828 -17.08 -13.20 21.55
CA ASN A 828 -18.22 -13.52 20.69
C ASN A 828 -19.01 -12.26 20.32
N VAL A 829 -19.45 -12.20 19.06
CA VAL A 829 -20.31 -11.10 18.58
C VAL A 829 -21.68 -11.19 19.26
N LEU A 830 -22.10 -10.10 19.89
CA LEU A 830 -23.47 -9.93 20.40
C LEU A 830 -24.36 -9.32 19.33
N TRP A 831 -23.95 -8.18 18.78
CA TRP A 831 -24.71 -7.47 17.76
C TRP A 831 -23.82 -6.97 16.62
N GLN A 832 -24.37 -7.05 15.42
CA GLN A 832 -23.85 -6.50 14.18
C GLN A 832 -24.92 -5.57 13.61
N ILE A 833 -24.82 -4.28 13.95
CA ILE A 833 -25.83 -3.29 13.62
C ILE A 833 -25.40 -2.62 12.31
N ASP A 834 -25.96 -3.08 11.19
CA ASP A 834 -25.63 -2.57 9.87
C ASP A 834 -26.35 -1.22 9.62
N LEU A 835 -25.67 -0.25 9.00
CA LEU A 835 -26.35 0.94 8.47
C LEU A 835 -27.36 0.55 7.38
N PRO A 836 -28.42 1.37 7.16
CA PRO A 836 -29.44 1.10 6.16
C PRO A 836 -28.86 0.84 4.77
N ALA A 837 -29.51 -0.04 4.00
CA ALA A 837 -29.04 -0.42 2.66
C ALA A 837 -29.00 0.72 1.64
N SER A 838 -29.63 1.86 1.93
CA SER A 838 -29.58 3.09 1.14
C SER A 838 -28.26 3.86 1.31
N VAL A 839 -27.46 3.54 2.33
CA VAL A 839 -26.13 4.12 2.55
C VAL A 839 -25.14 3.48 1.58
N ALA A 840 -24.25 4.30 1.04
CA ALA A 840 -23.23 3.86 0.09
C ALA A 840 -22.29 2.80 0.71
N THR A 841 -21.77 1.93 -0.15
CA THR A 841 -20.93 0.79 0.24
C THR A 841 -19.44 1.13 0.29
N ASP A 842 -19.03 2.32 -0.10
CA ASP A 842 -17.69 2.90 0.09
C ASP A 842 -17.70 3.76 1.35
N ASN A 843 -17.99 3.14 2.49
CA ASN A 843 -18.25 3.86 3.74
C ASN A 843 -17.67 3.12 4.95
N GLY A 844 -17.66 3.78 6.10
CA GLY A 844 -17.24 3.19 7.37
C GLY A 844 -17.48 4.15 8.52
N ILE A 845 -17.73 3.59 9.70
CA ILE A 845 -17.74 4.34 10.96
C ILE A 845 -16.43 4.00 11.66
N GLY A 846 -15.59 5.02 11.85
CA GLY A 846 -14.34 4.91 12.58
C GLY A 846 -14.59 5.11 14.08
N GLN A 847 -14.26 6.31 14.55
CA GLN A 847 -14.35 6.67 15.96
C GLN A 847 -15.81 6.81 16.42
N ILE A 848 -16.09 6.35 17.64
CA ILE A 848 -17.41 6.33 18.26
C ILE A 848 -17.33 6.87 19.69
N GLU A 849 -18.45 7.36 20.21
CA GLU A 849 -18.58 7.79 21.61
C GLU A 849 -19.85 7.25 22.24
N GLY A 850 -19.75 6.79 23.49
CA GLY A 850 -20.85 6.19 24.24
C GLY A 850 -21.54 7.17 25.17
N TRP A 851 -22.81 6.92 25.46
CA TRP A 851 -23.61 7.73 26.39
C TRP A 851 -24.52 6.86 27.26
N ASP A 852 -24.43 7.06 28.57
CA ASP A 852 -25.38 6.56 29.58
C ASP A 852 -26.48 7.61 29.77
N ALA A 853 -27.68 7.31 29.27
CA ALA A 853 -28.78 8.25 29.19
C ALA A 853 -29.54 8.37 30.51
N ASP A 854 -29.67 7.27 31.27
CA ASP A 854 -30.43 7.19 32.51
C ASP A 854 -29.57 7.21 33.79
N GLY A 855 -28.24 7.16 33.65
CA GLY A 855 -27.27 7.28 34.73
C GLY A 855 -27.13 6.01 35.58
N ASP A 856 -27.50 4.84 35.05
CA ASP A 856 -27.43 3.56 35.75
C ASP A 856 -26.07 2.84 35.63
N GLY A 857 -25.12 3.47 34.92
CA GLY A 857 -23.78 2.98 34.65
C GLY A 857 -23.71 1.98 33.50
N ASN A 858 -24.78 1.83 32.73
CA ASN A 858 -24.82 1.04 31.50
C ASN A 858 -24.85 1.94 30.26
N LEU A 859 -24.32 1.41 29.16
CA LEU A 859 -24.30 2.09 27.87
C LEU A 859 -25.69 1.98 27.21
N ASP A 860 -26.30 3.12 26.92
CA ASP A 860 -27.56 3.20 26.19
C ASP A 860 -27.35 3.59 24.74
N TRP A 861 -26.63 4.68 24.49
CA TRP A 861 -26.50 5.26 23.16
C TRP A 861 -25.05 5.30 22.71
N VAL A 862 -24.84 5.15 21.41
CA VAL A 862 -23.53 5.29 20.76
C VAL A 862 -23.66 6.23 19.59
N PHE A 863 -22.73 7.15 19.44
CA PHE A 863 -22.69 8.10 18.34
C PHE A 863 -21.42 7.91 17.52
N GLY A 864 -21.49 8.19 16.22
CA GLY A 864 -20.34 8.08 15.32
C GLY A 864 -20.56 8.75 13.97
N GLY A 865 -19.47 9.24 13.39
CA GLY A 865 -19.45 9.84 12.05
C GLY A 865 -19.05 8.83 10.96
N ASP A 866 -19.41 9.12 9.72
CA ASP A 866 -19.03 8.31 8.56
C ASP A 866 -18.34 9.10 7.42
N LEU A 867 -17.82 8.39 6.41
CA LEU A 867 -17.10 8.99 5.28
C LEU A 867 -17.97 9.85 4.37
N HIS A 868 -19.28 9.74 4.47
CA HIS A 868 -20.23 10.54 3.69
C HIS A 868 -20.78 11.72 4.50
N GLY A 869 -20.21 12.00 5.66
CA GLY A 869 -20.54 13.13 6.53
C GLY A 869 -21.77 12.91 7.39
N ASN A 870 -22.27 11.68 7.52
CA ASN A 870 -23.44 11.43 8.34
C ASN A 870 -23.04 11.25 9.81
N ILE A 871 -23.79 11.86 10.72
CA ILE A 871 -23.71 11.60 12.16
C ILE A 871 -24.83 10.65 12.55
N TRP A 872 -24.45 9.48 13.06
CA TRP A 872 -25.37 8.41 13.43
C TRP A 872 -25.51 8.30 14.94
N LYS A 873 -26.70 7.89 15.38
CA LYS A 873 -27.00 7.45 16.75
C LYS A 873 -27.46 6.01 16.71
N PHE A 874 -26.87 5.18 17.57
CA PHE A 874 -27.26 3.81 17.82
C PHE A 874 -27.85 3.73 19.22
N ASP A 875 -29.05 3.18 19.35
CA ASP A 875 -29.72 2.92 20.62
C ASP A 875 -29.60 1.43 20.96
N LEU A 876 -28.76 1.12 21.95
CA LEU A 876 -28.51 -0.22 22.46
C LEU A 876 -29.51 -0.61 23.57
N SER A 877 -30.35 0.32 24.02
CA SER A 877 -31.34 0.10 25.08
C SER A 877 -32.66 -0.51 24.56
N VAL A 878 -32.87 -0.51 23.23
CA VAL A 878 -34.05 -1.11 22.59
C VAL A 878 -34.05 -2.64 22.71
N THR A 879 -35.22 -3.26 22.56
CA THR A 879 -35.38 -4.71 22.72
C THR A 879 -34.55 -5.55 21.74
N ASP A 880 -34.36 -5.07 20.51
CA ASP A 880 -33.53 -5.72 19.49
C ASP A 880 -32.64 -4.69 18.78
N PRO A 881 -31.46 -4.38 19.35
CA PRO A 881 -30.53 -3.42 18.76
C PRO A 881 -29.98 -3.88 17.41
N GLN A 882 -29.96 -5.18 17.12
CA GLN A 882 -29.44 -5.68 15.85
C GLN A 882 -30.27 -5.20 14.66
N THR A 883 -31.59 -5.16 14.80
CA THR A 883 -32.50 -4.74 13.72
C THR A 883 -33.03 -3.31 13.89
N ASN A 884 -33.19 -2.84 15.12
CA ASN A 884 -33.80 -1.54 15.44
C ASN A 884 -32.84 -0.57 16.14
N GLY A 885 -31.56 -0.90 16.21
CA GLY A 885 -30.57 -0.09 16.93
C GLY A 885 -30.21 1.22 16.24
N VAL A 886 -30.45 1.40 14.94
CA VAL A 886 -30.19 2.70 14.29
C VAL A 886 -31.34 3.66 14.60
N ALA A 887 -31.05 4.75 15.31
CA ALA A 887 -32.05 5.71 15.75
C ALA A 887 -32.72 6.47 14.58
N TYR A 888 -33.74 7.27 14.91
CA TYR A 888 -34.51 8.11 13.98
C TYR A 888 -35.04 7.37 12.74
N GLY A 889 -35.43 6.10 12.92
CA GLY A 889 -35.96 5.27 11.84
C GLY A 889 -34.94 4.93 10.76
N GLY A 890 -33.64 4.82 11.11
CA GLY A 890 -32.58 4.55 10.16
C GLY A 890 -32.13 5.79 9.37
N THR A 891 -32.31 6.99 9.92
CA THR A 891 -31.81 8.23 9.30
C THR A 891 -30.73 8.86 10.19
N PRO A 892 -29.72 9.52 9.61
CA PRO A 892 -28.69 10.17 10.41
C PRO A 892 -29.26 11.41 11.12
N LEU A 893 -28.71 11.72 12.30
CA LEU A 893 -29.03 12.94 13.05
C LEU A 893 -28.68 14.19 12.23
N PHE A 894 -27.57 14.15 11.50
CA PHE A 894 -27.08 15.26 10.69
C PHE A 894 -26.26 14.76 9.49
N LYS A 895 -26.18 15.59 8.44
CA LYS A 895 -25.33 15.38 7.27
C LYS A 895 -24.43 16.60 7.07
N ALA A 896 -23.14 16.44 7.35
CA ALA A 896 -22.13 17.45 7.16
C ALA A 896 -21.89 17.70 5.66
N VAL A 897 -22.14 18.94 5.26
CA VAL A 897 -21.91 19.43 3.90
C VAL A 897 -21.32 20.83 3.96
N SER A 898 -20.42 21.14 3.04
CA SER A 898 -19.93 22.51 2.87
C SER A 898 -21.07 23.45 2.46
N ALA A 899 -20.84 24.76 2.54
CA ALA A 899 -21.82 25.75 2.05
C ALA A 899 -22.20 25.53 0.56
N GLY A 900 -21.31 24.92 -0.24
CA GLY A 900 -21.54 24.54 -1.63
C GLY A 900 -22.26 23.20 -1.82
N GLY A 901 -22.62 22.49 -0.74
CA GLY A 901 -23.32 21.20 -0.79
C GLY A 901 -22.41 19.98 -0.99
N VAL A 902 -21.09 20.15 -0.88
CA VAL A 902 -20.12 19.03 -0.97
C VAL A 902 -20.12 18.28 0.36
N LYS A 903 -20.24 16.94 0.32
CA LYS A 903 -20.20 16.10 1.53
C LYS A 903 -18.84 16.21 2.21
N GLN A 904 -18.85 16.30 3.54
CA GLN A 904 -17.63 16.42 4.33
C GLN A 904 -17.45 15.17 5.20
N PRO A 905 -16.40 14.35 5.01
CA PRO A 905 -16.19 13.12 5.78
C PRO A 905 -15.97 13.42 7.26
N VAL A 906 -16.39 12.52 8.16
CA VAL A 906 -16.12 12.62 9.60
C VAL A 906 -15.26 11.43 10.02
N THR A 907 -13.98 11.67 10.30
CA THR A 907 -13.01 10.62 10.68
C THR A 907 -12.48 10.77 12.11
N GLY A 908 -12.44 12.00 12.65
CA GLY A 908 -11.95 12.28 14.01
C GLY A 908 -12.88 11.93 15.15
N GLY A 909 -14.09 11.42 14.89
CA GLY A 909 -15.03 11.04 15.94
C GLY A 909 -15.91 12.18 16.42
N VAL A 910 -16.61 11.94 17.53
CA VAL A 910 -17.61 12.85 18.10
C VAL A 910 -17.44 12.93 19.61
N THR A 911 -17.75 14.09 20.18
CA THR A 911 -17.62 14.34 21.62
C THR A 911 -18.95 14.81 22.17
N LEU A 912 -19.34 14.28 23.33
CA LEU A 912 -20.65 14.50 23.92
C LEU A 912 -20.56 15.38 25.17
N ALA A 913 -21.49 16.32 25.33
CA ALA A 913 -21.65 17.06 26.58
C ALA A 913 -23.10 17.47 26.84
N LYS A 914 -23.50 17.50 28.11
CA LYS A 914 -24.79 18.09 28.51
C LYS A 914 -24.64 19.60 28.74
N HIS A 915 -25.56 20.39 28.21
CA HIS A 915 -25.63 21.81 28.52
C HIS A 915 -26.00 22.00 30.00
N PRO A 916 -25.20 22.71 30.81
CA PRO A 916 -25.35 22.72 32.27
C PRO A 916 -26.67 23.33 32.75
N LYS A 917 -27.26 24.26 31.98
CA LYS A 917 -28.55 24.90 32.33
C LYS A 917 -29.79 24.22 31.76
N THR A 918 -29.70 23.60 30.58
CA THR A 918 -30.88 23.09 29.85
C THR A 918 -30.98 21.57 29.89
N GLY A 919 -29.86 20.88 30.18
CA GLY A 919 -29.77 19.43 30.16
C GLY A 919 -29.73 18.81 28.76
N GLU A 920 -29.79 19.63 27.70
CA GLU A 920 -29.71 19.17 26.31
C GLU A 920 -28.36 18.50 26.03
N LEU A 921 -28.39 17.37 25.32
CA LEU A 921 -27.19 16.67 24.87
C LEU A 921 -26.67 17.31 23.58
N TRP A 922 -25.40 17.69 23.58
CA TRP A 922 -24.68 18.24 22.45
C TRP A 922 -23.62 17.27 21.95
N LEU A 923 -23.37 17.32 20.64
CA LEU A 923 -22.37 16.56 19.92
C LEU A 923 -21.43 17.54 19.22
N TYR A 924 -20.13 17.33 19.37
CA TYR A 924 -19.08 18.13 18.74
C TYR A 924 -18.21 17.27 17.85
N PHE A 925 -17.95 17.71 16.63
CA PHE A 925 -17.12 16.97 15.68
C PHE A 925 -16.56 17.89 14.61
N GLY A 926 -15.39 17.57 14.10
CA GLY A 926 -14.83 18.22 12.92
C GLY A 926 -14.91 17.33 11.69
N THR A 927 -14.75 17.94 10.51
CA THR A 927 -14.74 17.22 9.24
C THR A 927 -13.36 17.17 8.61
N GLY A 928 -13.16 16.13 7.80
CA GLY A 928 -11.93 15.84 7.09
C GLY A 928 -11.59 14.37 7.12
N LYS A 929 -10.62 14.00 6.27
CA LYS A 929 -10.01 12.67 6.27
C LYS A 929 -8.52 12.75 5.92
N MET A 930 -7.76 11.81 6.47
CA MET A 930 -6.35 11.51 6.19
C MET A 930 -6.20 10.00 6.14
N LEU A 931 -6.76 9.40 5.08
CA LEU A 931 -6.79 7.96 4.87
C LEU A 931 -6.00 7.55 3.63
N SER A 932 -6.02 8.34 2.56
CA SER A 932 -5.33 8.07 1.29
C SER A 932 -4.29 9.13 0.93
N ASP A 933 -3.40 8.78 0.00
CA ASP A 933 -2.35 9.66 -0.53
C ASP A 933 -2.93 10.89 -1.27
N ALA A 934 -4.20 10.85 -1.66
CA ALA A 934 -4.88 12.01 -2.25
C ALA A 934 -5.35 13.05 -1.21
N ASP A 935 -5.42 12.67 0.07
CA ASP A 935 -6.01 13.52 1.10
C ASP A 935 -5.19 14.77 1.40
N PRO A 936 -3.86 14.72 1.60
CA PRO A 936 -3.09 15.91 1.96
C PRO A 936 -3.25 17.07 0.99
N ILE A 937 -3.36 16.80 -0.32
CA ILE A 937 -3.51 17.82 -1.36
C ILE A 937 -4.96 18.27 -1.61
N ASN A 938 -5.93 17.66 -0.93
CA ASN A 938 -7.34 17.99 -1.10
C ASN A 938 -7.66 19.37 -0.51
N THR A 939 -8.21 20.27 -1.32
CA THR A 939 -8.54 21.66 -0.97
C THR A 939 -10.02 21.89 -0.67
N GLU A 940 -10.84 20.85 -0.61
CA GLU A 940 -12.27 20.96 -0.29
C GLU A 940 -12.46 21.50 1.14
N GLN A 941 -13.33 22.49 1.27
CA GLN A 941 -13.62 23.17 2.53
C GLN A 941 -14.09 22.18 3.60
N GLN A 942 -13.43 22.19 4.76
CA GLN A 942 -13.85 21.47 5.96
C GLN A 942 -14.44 22.42 7.00
N SER A 943 -15.13 21.86 8.00
CA SER A 943 -15.85 22.62 9.00
C SER A 943 -15.82 21.94 10.38
N TRP A 944 -16.02 22.72 11.42
CA TRP A 944 -16.19 22.30 12.81
C TRP A 944 -17.64 22.54 13.24
N TYR A 945 -18.25 21.55 13.90
CA TYR A 945 -19.67 21.55 14.26
C TYR A 945 -19.90 21.32 15.74
N GLY A 946 -20.93 21.97 16.27
CA GLY A 946 -21.59 21.61 17.52
C GLY A 946 -23.09 21.54 17.31
N ILE A 947 -23.72 20.39 17.53
CA ILE A 947 -25.15 20.15 17.26
C ILE A 947 -25.86 19.53 18.46
N LYS A 948 -27.16 19.80 18.61
CA LYS A 948 -28.02 19.23 19.66
C LYS A 948 -28.64 17.91 19.20
N ASP A 949 -28.59 16.87 20.05
CA ASP A 949 -29.43 15.68 19.89
C ASP A 949 -30.93 16.08 19.92
N GLY A 950 -31.78 15.32 19.22
CA GLY A 950 -33.20 15.58 19.07
C GLY A 950 -33.72 15.12 17.71
N SER A 951 -34.67 15.84 17.12
CA SER A 951 -35.11 15.56 15.75
C SER A 951 -33.96 15.75 14.75
N PRO A 952 -33.87 14.94 13.67
CA PRO A 952 -32.85 15.09 12.64
C PRO A 952 -32.77 16.51 12.07
N ILE A 953 -31.55 17.00 11.87
CA ILE A 953 -31.25 18.31 11.29
C ILE A 953 -31.14 18.11 9.77
N THR A 954 -32.05 18.74 9.03
CA THR A 954 -32.19 18.54 7.57
C THR A 954 -31.56 19.66 6.74
N ASP A 955 -31.33 20.84 7.34
CA ASP A 955 -30.72 21.98 6.68
C ASP A 955 -29.71 22.68 7.58
N ARG A 956 -28.43 22.59 7.20
CA ARG A 956 -27.29 23.24 7.86
C ARG A 956 -27.51 24.74 8.00
N ASN A 957 -27.95 25.43 6.94
CA ASN A 957 -27.90 26.88 6.88
C ASN A 957 -29.04 27.56 7.65
N SER A 958 -30.22 26.95 7.68
CA SER A 958 -31.36 27.50 8.44
C SER A 958 -31.37 27.07 9.91
N GLN A 959 -30.88 25.87 10.24
CA GLN A 959 -30.98 25.31 11.60
C GLN A 959 -29.72 25.50 12.45
N LEU A 960 -28.55 25.76 11.85
CA LEU A 960 -27.33 26.11 12.57
C LEU A 960 -27.05 27.62 12.48
N ILE A 961 -26.17 28.11 13.35
CA ILE A 961 -25.53 29.43 13.20
C ILE A 961 -24.13 29.23 12.62
N LYS A 962 -23.80 29.95 11.56
CA LYS A 962 -22.43 30.05 11.07
C LYS A 962 -21.67 31.05 11.95
N ARG A 963 -20.47 30.66 12.37
CA ARG A 963 -19.48 31.52 13.03
C ARG A 963 -18.29 31.70 12.09
N ASP A 964 -17.78 32.91 12.01
CA ASP A 964 -16.59 33.19 11.21
C ASP A 964 -15.30 33.01 12.02
N MET A 965 -14.24 32.58 11.32
CA MET A 965 -12.88 32.37 11.85
C MET A 965 -11.89 33.13 10.98
N TYR A 966 -10.89 33.74 11.61
CA TYR A 966 -9.87 34.53 10.93
C TYR A 966 -8.49 34.24 11.51
N ASN A 967 -7.48 34.17 10.64
CA ASN A 967 -6.08 34.24 11.05
C ASN A 967 -5.76 35.72 11.35
N ALA A 968 -5.59 36.04 12.63
CA ALA A 968 -5.28 37.39 13.08
C ALA A 968 -3.79 37.72 12.85
N THR A 969 -2.92 36.72 13.00
CA THR A 969 -1.48 36.77 12.68
C THR A 969 -1.05 35.48 11.96
N SER A 970 0.25 35.26 11.74
CA SER A 970 0.74 33.95 11.26
C SER A 970 0.60 32.85 12.31
N GLU A 971 0.54 33.20 13.60
CA GLU A 971 0.53 32.25 14.72
C GLU A 971 -0.80 32.23 15.49
N ASP A 972 -1.71 33.16 15.22
CA ASP A 972 -2.91 33.40 16.02
C ASP A 972 -4.21 33.39 15.22
N ARG A 973 -5.24 32.81 15.82
CA ARG A 973 -6.62 32.80 15.30
C ARG A 973 -7.63 33.41 16.24
N VAL A 974 -8.61 34.06 15.64
CA VAL A 974 -9.77 34.63 16.32
C VAL A 974 -11.05 34.08 15.70
N ILE A 975 -11.99 33.68 16.54
CA ILE A 975 -13.35 33.29 16.14
C ILE A 975 -14.31 34.38 16.58
N GLU A 976 -15.36 34.61 15.80
CA GLU A 976 -16.48 35.49 16.14
C GLU A 976 -16.96 35.34 17.60
N ASP A 977 -17.30 36.46 18.25
CA ASP A 977 -17.99 36.43 19.55
C ASP A 977 -19.47 36.09 19.41
N ALA A 978 -20.04 35.39 20.40
CA ALA A 978 -21.42 34.91 20.35
C ALA A 978 -22.36 35.73 21.25
N PRO A 979 -23.42 36.33 20.69
CA PRO A 979 -24.49 36.94 21.47
C PRO A 979 -25.16 35.97 22.46
N LEU A 980 -25.55 36.46 23.64
CA LEU A 980 -26.06 35.65 24.76
C LEU A 980 -27.29 34.76 24.45
N ASP A 981 -28.12 35.11 23.45
CA ASP A 981 -29.42 34.47 23.18
C ASP A 981 -29.59 33.89 21.76
N ASP A 982 -28.57 33.94 20.90
CA ASP A 982 -28.75 33.58 19.48
C ASP A 982 -28.98 32.08 19.24
N MET A 983 -28.61 31.23 20.21
CA MET A 983 -28.85 29.79 20.21
C MET A 983 -30.27 29.35 20.55
N ALA A 984 -31.16 30.26 20.95
CA ALA A 984 -32.49 29.92 21.46
C ALA A 984 -33.38 29.18 20.45
N THR A 985 -33.28 29.50 19.16
CA THR A 985 -34.08 28.89 18.08
C THR A 985 -33.28 27.93 17.19
N LYS A 986 -32.02 27.70 17.55
CA LYS A 986 -31.04 27.02 16.71
C LYS A 986 -30.68 25.66 17.30
N ARG A 987 -30.30 24.75 16.41
CA ARG A 987 -29.96 23.37 16.75
C ARG A 987 -28.45 23.14 16.86
N GLY A 988 -27.66 24.20 16.78
CA GLY A 988 -26.21 24.14 16.87
C GLY A 988 -25.53 25.28 16.12
N TRP A 989 -24.23 25.12 15.93
CA TRP A 989 -23.36 26.05 15.22
C TRP A 989 -22.41 25.30 14.27
N VAL A 990 -21.86 26.05 13.32
CA VAL A 990 -20.82 25.60 12.38
C VAL A 990 -19.77 26.69 12.20
N ILE A 991 -18.50 26.30 12.19
CA ILE A 991 -17.37 27.15 11.83
C ILE A 991 -16.72 26.53 10.60
N ASP A 992 -16.58 27.28 9.50
CA ASP A 992 -15.81 26.82 8.34
C ASP A 992 -14.33 27.11 8.58
N LEU A 993 -13.46 26.11 8.37
CA LEU A 993 -12.02 26.22 8.66
C LEU A 993 -11.34 27.25 7.74
N ALA A 994 -10.42 28.06 8.29
CA ALA A 994 -9.92 29.24 7.59
C ALA A 994 -8.87 28.91 6.51
N ASP A 995 -8.02 27.91 6.74
CA ASP A 995 -6.92 27.59 5.82
C ASP A 995 -7.34 26.61 4.73
N SER A 996 -6.75 26.76 3.54
CA SER A 996 -6.91 25.76 2.48
C SER A 996 -6.33 24.43 2.92
N ARG A 997 -7.02 23.33 2.62
CA ARG A 997 -6.66 21.94 2.99
C ARG A 997 -6.74 21.64 4.48
N GLU A 998 -7.11 22.61 5.31
CA GLU A 998 -7.30 22.40 6.73
C GLU A 998 -8.40 21.37 7.01
N ARG A 999 -8.18 20.53 8.01
CA ARG A 999 -9.08 19.45 8.41
C ARG A 999 -8.97 19.14 9.89
N ILE A 1000 -10.07 18.66 10.47
CA ILE A 1000 -10.08 18.12 11.83
C ILE A 1000 -10.27 16.61 11.70
N ILE A 1001 -9.22 15.86 12.01
CA ILE A 1001 -9.21 14.39 12.03
C ILE A 1001 -9.03 13.83 13.45
N GLU A 1002 -8.98 14.72 14.45
CA GLU A 1002 -8.89 14.38 15.87
C GLU A 1002 -10.23 14.62 16.58
N THR A 1003 -10.41 13.95 17.72
CA THR A 1003 -11.65 14.05 18.50
C THR A 1003 -11.66 15.35 19.33
N PRO A 1004 -12.66 16.23 19.17
CA PRO A 1004 -12.77 17.42 20.01
C PRO A 1004 -12.83 17.07 21.51
N GLN A 1005 -12.42 17.96 22.38
CA GLN A 1005 -12.22 17.66 23.79
C GLN A 1005 -12.93 18.69 24.66
N ILE A 1006 -13.79 18.23 25.57
CA ILE A 1006 -14.37 19.09 26.60
C ILE A 1006 -13.35 19.29 27.73
N ARG A 1007 -13.08 20.54 28.08
CA ARG A 1007 -12.11 20.92 29.11
C ARG A 1007 -12.70 21.95 30.07
N SER A 1008 -12.19 21.95 31.30
CA SER A 1008 -12.49 23.01 32.27
C SER A 1008 -11.76 24.28 31.88
N VAL A 1009 -12.39 25.43 32.14
CA VAL A 1009 -11.82 26.77 31.92
C VAL A 1009 -12.02 27.59 33.18
N ASN A 1010 -11.02 28.36 33.61
CA ASN A 1010 -11.20 29.32 34.70
C ASN A 1010 -11.89 30.58 34.19
N LEU A 1011 -13.07 30.91 34.71
CA LEU A 1011 -13.76 32.17 34.42
C LEU A 1011 -13.51 33.22 35.53
N GLY A 1012 -12.37 33.11 36.22
CA GLY A 1012 -11.96 33.97 37.34
C GLY A 1012 -12.56 33.57 38.69
N TYR A 1013 -13.89 33.53 38.80
CA TYR A 1013 -14.60 33.19 40.05
C TYR A 1013 -15.38 31.86 39.99
N THR A 1014 -15.58 31.31 38.80
CA THR A 1014 -16.32 30.07 38.56
C THR A 1014 -15.61 29.21 37.53
N ARG A 1015 -15.90 27.90 37.53
CA ARG A 1015 -15.43 26.99 36.47
C ARG A 1015 -16.42 26.99 35.31
N GLY A 1016 -15.90 27.26 34.12
CA GLY A 1016 -16.59 27.14 32.84
C GLY A 1016 -16.23 25.86 32.09
N THR A 1017 -16.70 25.78 30.86
CA THR A 1017 -16.44 24.66 29.95
C THR A 1017 -15.95 25.22 28.62
N GLY A 1018 -14.80 24.76 28.16
CA GLY A 1018 -14.23 25.03 26.85
C GLY A 1018 -14.27 23.78 25.98
N LEU A 1019 -14.40 23.96 24.67
CA LEU A 1019 -14.25 22.92 23.67
C LEU A 1019 -12.93 23.16 22.94
N VAL A 1020 -12.02 22.19 23.05
CA VAL A 1020 -10.68 22.26 22.47
C VAL A 1020 -10.56 21.27 21.32
N VAL A 1021 -9.92 21.65 20.23
CA VAL A 1021 -9.66 20.72 19.11
C VAL A 1021 -8.35 21.06 18.41
N ALA A 1022 -7.67 20.05 17.89
CA ALA A 1022 -6.55 20.20 16.97
C ALA A 1022 -7.03 20.07 15.52
N SER A 1023 -6.61 20.97 14.64
CA SER A 1023 -6.71 20.81 13.19
C SER A 1023 -5.33 20.63 12.57
N GLN A 1024 -5.29 20.02 11.40
CA GLN A 1024 -4.10 19.86 10.57
C GLN A 1024 -4.27 20.61 9.26
N VAL A 1025 -3.21 21.25 8.79
CA VAL A 1025 -3.09 21.97 7.53
C VAL A 1025 -1.99 21.30 6.70
N PRO A 1026 -2.31 20.29 5.87
CA PRO A 1026 -1.30 19.60 5.09
C PRO A 1026 -0.62 20.49 4.05
N ASN A 1027 0.71 20.38 3.96
CA ASN A 1027 1.52 21.13 3.01
C ASN A 1027 1.28 20.67 1.55
N SER A 1028 1.50 21.58 0.59
CA SER A 1028 1.50 21.29 -0.86
C SER A 1028 2.79 20.66 -1.34
N ASP A 1029 3.87 20.83 -0.58
CA ASP A 1029 5.16 20.29 -0.97
C ASP A 1029 5.14 18.77 -0.83
N PHE A 1030 5.06 18.10 -1.97
CA PHE A 1030 5.11 16.65 -2.07
C PHE A 1030 6.41 16.05 -1.52
N CYS A 1031 7.48 16.85 -1.46
CA CYS A 1031 8.81 16.44 -1.04
C CYS A 1031 9.12 16.75 0.41
N ASN A 1032 8.36 17.67 1.01
CA ASN A 1032 8.41 17.98 2.43
C ASN A 1032 6.98 18.17 2.97
N PRO A 1033 6.25 17.07 3.21
CA PRO A 1033 4.87 17.09 3.68
C PRO A 1033 4.71 17.57 5.14
N ALA A 1034 5.76 18.09 5.78
CA ALA A 1034 5.66 18.70 7.10
C ALA A 1034 4.46 19.67 7.08
N SER A 1035 3.40 19.26 7.77
CA SER A 1035 2.12 19.96 7.81
C SER A 1035 2.13 20.88 9.02
N ASP A 1036 1.39 21.97 8.95
CA ASP A 1036 1.15 22.81 10.11
C ASP A 1036 -0.17 22.38 10.77
N GLY A 1037 -0.51 22.99 11.90
CA GLY A 1037 -1.84 22.83 12.47
C GLY A 1037 -2.18 23.91 13.48
N TRP A 1038 -3.39 23.81 14.02
CA TRP A 1038 -3.92 24.76 14.99
C TRP A 1038 -4.53 24.04 16.18
N VAL A 1039 -4.25 24.53 17.39
CA VAL A 1039 -5.03 24.16 18.57
C VAL A 1039 -6.00 25.29 18.87
N MET A 1040 -7.29 24.96 18.88
CA MET A 1040 -8.36 25.94 19.02
C MET A 1040 -9.20 25.67 20.27
N ALA A 1041 -9.64 26.72 20.96
CA ALA A 1041 -10.47 26.66 22.15
C ALA A 1041 -11.64 27.65 22.06
N ILE A 1042 -12.87 27.15 22.20
CA ILE A 1042 -14.11 27.94 22.07
C ILE A 1042 -15.15 27.61 23.13
N ASN A 1043 -16.23 28.39 23.18
CA ASN A 1043 -17.40 28.03 23.95
C ASN A 1043 -18.19 26.90 23.25
N PRO A 1044 -18.34 25.71 23.87
CA PRO A 1044 -19.02 24.56 23.26
C PRO A 1044 -20.47 24.86 22.86
N PHE A 1045 -21.18 25.70 23.64
CA PHE A 1045 -22.62 25.84 23.49
C PHE A 1045 -23.04 26.98 22.56
N THR A 1046 -22.11 27.82 22.13
CA THR A 1046 -22.39 28.96 21.24
C THR A 1046 -21.54 28.95 19.96
N GLY A 1047 -20.42 28.23 19.96
CA GLY A 1047 -19.48 28.19 18.85
C GLY A 1047 -18.59 29.44 18.75
N GLY A 1048 -18.76 30.43 19.63
CA GLY A 1048 -17.98 31.67 19.62
C GLY A 1048 -16.72 31.58 20.50
N ARG A 1049 -15.89 32.61 20.43
CA ARG A 1049 -14.68 32.72 21.28
C ARG A 1049 -15.01 32.63 22.77
N LEU A 1050 -14.02 32.24 23.57
CA LEU A 1050 -14.13 32.28 25.03
C LEU A 1050 -14.12 33.74 25.53
N VAL A 1051 -14.76 33.97 26.68
CA VAL A 1051 -14.81 35.29 27.35
C VAL A 1051 -13.57 35.58 28.21
N VAL A 1052 -12.58 34.68 28.19
CA VAL A 1052 -11.33 34.74 28.96
C VAL A 1052 -10.18 34.22 28.10
N HIS A 1053 -8.97 34.70 28.36
CA HIS A 1053 -7.75 34.17 27.76
C HIS A 1053 -7.55 32.71 28.14
N TYR A 1054 -7.44 31.85 27.13
CA TYR A 1054 -7.21 30.42 27.32
C TYR A 1054 -5.75 30.03 27.13
N PHE A 1055 -5.00 30.74 26.28
CA PHE A 1055 -3.60 30.49 26.00
C PHE A 1055 -2.77 31.62 26.60
N ASP A 1056 -1.76 31.29 27.41
CA ASP A 1056 -0.70 32.22 27.85
C ASP A 1056 0.30 32.35 26.71
N ARG A 1057 0.09 33.38 25.90
CA ARG A 1057 0.95 33.65 24.75
C ARG A 1057 2.14 34.51 25.12
N SER A 1058 1.99 35.35 26.14
CA SER A 1058 3.06 36.22 26.59
C SER A 1058 4.18 35.45 27.29
N GLY A 1059 3.88 34.25 27.80
CA GLY A 1059 4.80 33.37 28.51
C GLY A 1059 5.12 33.86 29.92
N ASP A 1060 4.28 34.73 30.49
CA ASP A 1060 4.49 35.31 31.82
C ASP A 1060 3.75 34.56 32.95
N GLY A 1061 2.98 33.52 32.60
CA GLY A 1061 2.19 32.70 33.52
C GLY A 1061 0.88 33.34 33.95
N LEU A 1062 0.48 34.47 33.36
CA LEU A 1062 -0.80 35.14 33.55
C LEU A 1062 -1.69 34.90 32.33
N PHE A 1063 -3.00 35.08 32.51
CA PHE A 1063 -4.01 34.94 31.45
C PHE A 1063 -4.80 36.24 31.37
N ASP A 1064 -4.21 37.26 30.77
CA ASP A 1064 -4.72 38.64 30.79
C ASP A 1064 -4.58 39.35 29.44
N GLU A 1065 -4.78 40.67 29.42
CA GLU A 1065 -4.72 41.48 28.19
C GLU A 1065 -3.36 41.43 27.48
N GLY A 1066 -2.29 40.98 28.14
CA GLY A 1066 -1.01 40.67 27.51
C GLY A 1066 -1.09 39.55 26.47
N ASP A 1067 -2.12 38.70 26.55
CA ASP A 1067 -2.39 37.59 25.63
C ASP A 1067 -3.38 37.95 24.50
N SER A 1068 -3.84 39.20 24.45
CA SER A 1068 -4.79 39.67 23.44
C SER A 1068 -4.17 39.74 22.03
N VAL A 1069 -5.03 39.65 21.02
CA VAL A 1069 -4.68 39.95 19.62
C VAL A 1069 -5.72 40.88 19.03
N THR A 1070 -5.27 41.78 18.16
CA THR A 1070 -6.20 42.65 17.42
C THR A 1070 -7.04 41.81 16.46
N ASP A 1071 -8.36 41.86 16.65
CA ASP A 1071 -9.31 41.20 15.79
C ASP A 1071 -9.33 41.90 14.41
N PRO A 1072 -9.10 41.16 13.30
CA PRO A 1072 -9.00 41.77 11.98
C PRO A 1072 -10.33 42.35 11.46
N VAL A 1073 -11.47 42.00 12.08
CA VAL A 1073 -12.80 42.47 11.69
C VAL A 1073 -13.25 43.65 12.54
N SER A 1074 -13.16 43.56 13.86
CA SER A 1074 -13.59 44.65 14.75
C SER A 1074 -12.53 45.75 14.90
N GLY A 1075 -11.25 45.42 14.73
CA GLY A 1075 -10.12 46.30 15.02
C GLY A 1075 -9.85 46.52 16.50
N GLU A 1076 -10.54 45.77 17.38
CA GLU A 1076 -10.35 45.79 18.83
C GLU A 1076 -9.51 44.59 19.27
N ASP A 1077 -8.73 44.76 20.34
CA ASP A 1077 -8.00 43.67 20.96
C ASP A 1077 -8.97 42.71 21.65
N GLY A 1078 -8.74 41.40 21.48
CA GLY A 1078 -9.62 40.39 22.04
C GLY A 1078 -8.95 39.04 22.26
N VAL A 1079 -9.74 38.12 22.82
CA VAL A 1079 -9.31 36.77 23.21
C VAL A 1079 -8.96 35.92 21.98
N VAL A 1080 -7.75 35.37 22.01
CA VAL A 1080 -7.25 34.41 21.02
C VAL A 1080 -8.02 33.09 21.15
N SER A 1081 -8.52 32.61 20.02
CA SER A 1081 -9.30 31.37 19.91
C SER A 1081 -8.47 30.19 19.41
N GLY A 1082 -7.27 30.42 18.87
CA GLY A 1082 -6.35 29.34 18.52
C GLY A 1082 -4.93 29.79 18.28
N VAL A 1083 -4.00 28.86 18.50
CA VAL A 1083 -2.55 29.03 18.35
C VAL A 1083 -2.02 28.03 17.33
N LYS A 1084 -1.07 28.45 16.50
CA LYS A 1084 -0.46 27.60 15.48
C LYS A 1084 0.60 26.68 16.11
N PHE A 1085 0.80 25.52 15.50
CA PHE A 1085 1.97 24.69 15.72
C PHE A 1085 2.52 24.20 14.38
N ASP A 1086 3.84 24.02 14.34
CA ASP A 1086 4.51 23.38 13.22
C ASP A 1086 4.45 21.85 13.38
N GLY A 1087 4.52 21.11 12.28
CA GLY A 1087 4.54 19.64 12.30
C GLY A 1087 3.16 18.97 12.39
N MET A 1088 3.10 17.69 11.98
CA MET A 1088 1.86 16.90 12.11
C MET A 1088 1.66 16.45 13.55
N SER A 1089 0.86 17.21 14.31
CA SER A 1089 0.44 16.80 15.65
C SER A 1089 -0.49 15.59 15.57
N GLY A 1090 -0.30 14.64 16.49
CA GLY A 1090 -1.40 13.80 16.98
C GLY A 1090 -2.37 14.61 17.84
N ASP A 1091 -3.13 13.96 18.73
CA ASP A 1091 -3.98 14.63 19.72
C ASP A 1091 -3.27 15.83 20.38
N ALA A 1092 -3.86 17.04 20.34
CA ALA A 1092 -3.35 18.18 21.11
C ALA A 1092 -3.34 17.82 22.59
N LEU A 1093 -2.15 17.65 23.15
CA LEU A 1093 -1.98 17.12 24.49
C LEU A 1093 -1.93 18.27 25.48
N ILE A 1094 -2.91 18.33 26.38
CA ILE A 1094 -2.98 19.32 27.44
C ILE A 1094 -2.66 18.65 28.78
N ILE A 1095 -1.65 19.16 29.50
CA ILE A 1095 -1.00 18.58 30.67
C ILE A 1095 -0.86 19.63 31.76
N ARG A 1096 -1.40 19.40 32.98
CA ARG A 1096 -1.11 20.25 34.17
C ARG A 1096 -1.13 21.77 33.92
N GLU A 1097 -2.05 22.24 33.08
CA GLU A 1097 -2.17 23.64 32.65
C GLU A 1097 -1.21 24.07 31.53
N GLU A 1098 -0.67 23.15 30.74
CA GLU A 1098 0.20 23.39 29.58
C GLU A 1098 -0.29 22.61 28.37
N LEU A 1099 -0.35 23.25 27.21
CA LEU A 1099 -0.53 22.62 25.92
C LEU A 1099 0.85 22.24 25.37
N ILE A 1100 1.03 20.96 25.05
CA ILE A 1100 2.21 20.47 24.33
C ILE A 1100 1.86 20.33 22.86
N THR A 1101 2.65 20.98 22.01
CA THR A 1101 2.62 20.78 20.56
C THR A 1101 3.99 20.28 20.09
N THR A 1102 4.01 19.30 19.19
CA THR A 1102 5.26 18.70 18.67
C THR A 1102 5.54 19.20 17.25
N GLY A 1103 6.62 19.96 17.09
CA GLY A 1103 7.15 20.52 15.83
C GLY A 1103 7.92 19.55 14.95
N GLY A 1104 8.27 18.37 15.48
CA GLY A 1104 9.10 17.38 14.80
C GLY A 1104 9.69 16.37 15.80
N PRO A 1105 10.67 15.55 15.38
CA PRO A 1105 11.27 14.51 16.22
C PRO A 1105 11.94 15.04 17.50
N ASP A 1106 12.36 16.32 17.47
CA ASP A 1106 13.19 16.98 18.48
C ASP A 1106 12.64 18.35 18.94
N ASP A 1107 11.43 18.75 18.48
CA ASP A 1107 10.87 20.07 18.78
C ASP A 1107 9.53 19.93 19.50
N THR A 1108 9.46 20.43 20.73
CA THR A 1108 8.29 20.39 21.62
C THR A 1108 8.07 21.77 22.20
N ASN A 1109 6.97 22.41 21.80
CA ASN A 1109 6.56 23.70 22.33
C ASN A 1109 5.54 23.51 23.46
N LEU A 1110 5.71 24.31 24.52
CA LEU A 1110 4.85 24.34 25.70
C LEU A 1110 4.18 25.71 25.78
N ILE A 1111 2.85 25.73 25.88
CA ILE A 1111 2.06 26.96 26.04
C ILE A 1111 1.18 26.78 27.28
N ASN A 1112 1.26 27.65 28.29
CA ASN A 1112 0.35 27.51 29.43
C ASN A 1112 -1.11 27.74 29.00
N ILE A 1113 -2.05 27.04 29.62
CA ILE A 1113 -3.47 27.12 29.34
C ILE A 1113 -4.32 27.31 30.60
N ASN A 1114 -5.39 28.08 30.45
CA ASN A 1114 -6.24 28.49 31.55
C ASN A 1114 -7.27 27.41 31.95
N SER A 1115 -6.81 26.36 32.65
CA SER A 1115 -7.62 25.18 32.99
C SER A 1115 -8.52 25.36 34.22
N GLY A 1116 -8.17 26.29 35.12
CA GLY A 1116 -8.85 26.51 36.40
C GLY A 1116 -8.59 25.45 37.47
N VAL A 1117 -7.51 24.67 37.35
CA VAL A 1117 -7.12 23.62 38.28
C VAL A 1117 -5.89 24.07 39.07
N VAL A 1118 -6.10 24.61 40.27
CA VAL A 1118 -5.00 24.95 41.18
C VAL A 1118 -4.27 23.67 41.62
N SER A 1119 -3.11 23.40 41.01
CA SER A 1119 -2.17 22.38 41.46
C SER A 1119 -1.37 22.91 42.65
N GLY A 1120 -1.74 22.55 43.87
CA GLY A 1120 -1.03 22.98 45.08
C GLY A 1120 -1.63 22.44 46.37
N ARG A 1121 -0.82 22.37 47.44
CA ARG A 1121 -1.24 21.86 48.76
C ARG A 1121 -2.28 22.82 49.39
N VAL A 1122 -3.55 22.42 49.38
CA VAL A 1122 -4.69 23.30 49.73
C VAL A 1122 -4.96 23.46 51.24
N SER A 1123 -4.32 22.68 52.12
CA SER A 1123 -4.39 22.91 53.59
C SER A 1123 -3.28 22.22 54.38
N TRP A 1124 -3.03 22.71 55.60
CA TRP A 1124 -2.29 22.02 56.67
C TRP A 1124 -3.23 21.64 57.82
N ARG A 1125 -3.00 20.48 58.44
CA ARG A 1125 -3.51 20.14 59.77
C ARG A 1125 -2.30 19.90 60.67
N GLU A 1126 -2.07 20.79 61.62
CA GLU A 1126 -1.06 20.58 62.66
C GLU A 1126 -1.56 19.48 63.60
N MET A 1127 -0.79 18.39 63.72
CA MET A 1127 -0.99 17.43 64.80
C MET A 1127 0.00 17.79 65.91
N SER A 1128 -0.50 18.36 67.01
CA SER A 1128 0.25 18.46 68.25
C SER A 1128 0.18 17.11 68.98
N ASN A 1129 1.35 16.66 69.47
CA ASN A 1129 1.57 15.39 70.18
C ASN A 1129 0.75 15.25 71.46
#